data_AF-A0A0M8K759-F1
#
_entry.id   AF-A0A0M8K759-F1
#
_cell.length_a   1.000
_cell.length_b   1.000
_cell.length_c   1.000
_cell.angle_alpha   90.00
_cell.angle_beta   90.00
_cell.angle_gamma   90.00
#
_symmetry.space_group_name_H-M   'P 1'
#
loop_
_entity.id
_entity.type
_entity.pdbx_description
1 polymer ?
#
loop_
_entity_poly.entity_id
_entity_poly.type
_entity_poly.pdbx_seq_one_letter_code
_entity_poly.pdbx_strand_id
1 'polypeptide(L)'
;MLPYWIWSRVDPINQVPIPHASRDNFLENTAAGLVFWLVPYGTTLIALPYVFYKGFTTRAWPMALSLWLLFILGTGGTTPIPRLILRGAFDILTLDRFTFWATILMLPLLGEFVVSLRHRGLAKYLREQFGDLTWRLVQAALVVAYLGFAIFTANLTQFRKFQPAAIDMAPIVSFLEKDEHWRWRYITLGFGDQMAWLSAQTTATSVDGNYHSARRLPELTTTPVERLEGAKYSGIPGIGSLQQFLAVPDKYNLKFVFSNDQFYDPLLYFSGWHRIQRLENGIMVWERGDIPPLPEVLPRKEIPMYQRIMWGTIPMGMIFLSFFAMTAFMWGPPLRRLLDEMGAIALAARFWRLGVRLWFALPGVPKRNVLRDWWRRFDDWLLRHSYLPTEDDSPEIPWQVWMTWLQRIPRPKPAPPSAHQVRLTLLVCLVLAGALLGYRSYRNRINDPLRIVEAYYDDLDFRRFGDAYERLDPETRPSYEQYRLELSVVGGLLASYAKLDSVYTSFVRQEPDRVVVRADTIWITALQEYRTTQTHTLVKRNGKWYLLFPKSDIRIPPDQFFRQPSVAWGSQQRRRVTDRTTAFADILDRPELQILSARLVKVNDRYSVVGELINTDVDPADLTVTSYLFDEDNNALTWYNAQYAIIHKILPKEVTPFRIDFEGVAGMRIEERQPGALEFDPNAFTPPDIRAPIANFEVYAKALVTGRDLYRGVGVQDVQVVQEDGAYRLQGELINNGTLEATIPHLLITYYDERNQVVWVDHFYQSESIRPQRTQRFDVPITPAADVETILDKGDIFANILREETSFEADWSERIILPPDLQEALGYHSIRVTVHSFVGASF
;
A
#
# COMPACT_ATOMS: atom_id res chain seq x y z
N MET A 1 -29.56 -0.26 0.26
CA MET A 1 -29.31 -0.04 -1.18
C MET A 1 -29.69 1.37 -1.63
N LEU A 2 -30.96 1.80 -1.63
CA LEU A 2 -31.37 3.10 -2.23
C LEU A 2 -30.53 4.34 -1.79
N PRO A 3 -30.26 4.57 -0.49
CA PRO A 3 -29.43 5.71 -0.08
C PRO A 3 -28.00 5.71 -0.67
N TYR A 4 -27.40 4.52 -0.82
CA TYR A 4 -26.09 4.36 -1.45
C TYR A 4 -26.12 4.73 -2.94
N TRP A 5 -27.16 4.31 -3.67
CA TRP A 5 -27.34 4.65 -5.08
C TRP A 5 -27.53 6.15 -5.29
N ILE A 6 -28.31 6.80 -4.42
CA ILE A 6 -28.48 8.26 -4.45
C ILE A 6 -27.14 8.95 -4.21
N TRP A 7 -26.38 8.51 -3.20
CA TRP A 7 -25.07 9.06 -2.91
C TRP A 7 -24.09 8.87 -4.07
N SER A 8 -23.99 7.65 -4.61
CA SER A 8 -23.10 7.34 -5.74
C SER A 8 -23.45 8.11 -7.02
N ARG A 9 -24.72 8.49 -7.20
CA ARG A 9 -25.16 9.33 -8.33
C ARG A 9 -24.80 10.80 -8.13
N VAL A 10 -24.90 11.31 -6.90
CA VAL A 10 -24.64 12.73 -6.57
C VAL A 10 -23.16 12.99 -6.31
N ASP A 11 -22.39 11.95 -5.99
CA ASP A 11 -20.97 12.01 -5.64
C ASP A 11 -20.24 10.80 -6.25
N PRO A 12 -20.01 10.77 -7.58
CA PRO A 12 -19.40 9.63 -8.25
C PRO A 12 -17.93 9.46 -7.85
N ILE A 13 -17.48 8.21 -7.82
CA ILE A 13 -16.08 7.87 -7.56
C ILE A 13 -15.26 8.26 -8.78
N ASN A 14 -14.48 9.33 -8.67
CA ASN A 14 -13.64 9.87 -9.75
C ASN A 14 -12.16 9.44 -9.65
N GLN A 15 -11.85 8.49 -8.77
CA GLN A 15 -10.49 8.01 -8.52
C GLN A 15 -9.99 7.08 -9.63
N VAL A 16 -8.70 7.14 -9.94
CA VAL A 16 -8.01 6.21 -10.84
C VAL A 16 -8.09 4.78 -10.27
N PRO A 17 -8.32 3.75 -11.12
CA PRO A 17 -8.29 2.35 -10.71
C PRO A 17 -7.07 2.00 -9.86
N ILE A 18 -7.27 1.69 -8.59
CA ILE A 18 -6.23 1.18 -7.69
C ILE A 18 -6.07 -0.31 -8.00
N PRO A 19 -4.89 -0.83 -8.40
CA PRO A 19 -4.65 -2.26 -8.64
C PRO A 19 -5.07 -3.13 -7.45
N HIS A 20 -5.60 -4.32 -7.74
CA HIS A 20 -6.16 -5.21 -6.72
C HIS A 20 -6.13 -6.64 -7.25
N ALA A 21 -5.47 -7.50 -6.51
CA ALA A 21 -5.12 -8.85 -6.94
C ALA A 21 -6.33 -9.76 -7.24
N SER A 22 -7.54 -9.45 -6.73
CA SER A 22 -8.75 -10.20 -7.12
C SER A 22 -9.17 -10.02 -8.59
N ARG A 23 -8.51 -9.13 -9.34
CA ARG A 23 -8.71 -8.92 -10.78
C ARG A 23 -7.60 -9.49 -11.65
N ASP A 24 -6.55 -10.02 -11.04
CA ASP A 24 -5.44 -10.59 -11.77
C ASP A 24 -5.86 -11.84 -12.54
N ASN A 25 -5.02 -12.25 -13.48
CA ASN A 25 -5.09 -13.59 -14.02
C ASN A 25 -4.55 -14.58 -12.99
N PHE A 26 -5.42 -15.42 -12.42
CA PHE A 26 -5.04 -16.38 -11.38
C PHE A 26 -4.13 -17.51 -11.88
N LEU A 27 -4.00 -17.68 -13.20
CA LEU A 27 -3.04 -18.63 -13.80
C LEU A 27 -1.63 -18.05 -13.88
N GLU A 28 -1.49 -16.73 -13.94
CA GLU A 28 -0.21 -16.02 -13.89
C GLU A 28 0.16 -15.70 -12.43
N ASN A 29 -0.72 -14.97 -11.74
CA ASN A 29 -0.60 -14.69 -10.31
C ASN A 29 -1.29 -15.79 -9.48
N THR A 30 -0.64 -16.94 -9.39
CA THR A 30 -1.15 -18.09 -8.64
C THR A 30 -1.36 -17.80 -7.14
N ALA A 31 -0.62 -16.84 -6.57
CA ALA A 31 -0.79 -16.42 -5.18
C ALA A 31 -2.11 -15.67 -4.98
N ALA A 32 -2.48 -14.78 -5.92
CA ALA A 32 -3.79 -14.15 -5.94
C ALA A 32 -4.92 -15.18 -6.09
N GLY A 33 -4.75 -16.13 -7.01
CA GLY A 33 -5.72 -17.23 -7.20
C GLY A 33 -5.92 -18.09 -5.97
N LEU A 34 -4.84 -18.35 -5.21
CA LEU A 34 -4.91 -19.06 -3.94
C LEU A 34 -5.80 -18.31 -2.94
N VAL A 35 -5.55 -17.01 -2.72
CA VAL A 35 -6.19 -16.21 -1.67
C VAL A 35 -7.62 -15.81 -2.03
N PHE A 36 -7.88 -15.36 -3.27
CA PHE A 36 -9.16 -14.77 -3.67
C PHE A 36 -10.14 -15.75 -4.31
N TRP A 37 -9.69 -16.97 -4.65
CA TRP A 37 -10.53 -17.97 -5.31
C TRP A 37 -10.46 -19.35 -4.65
N LEU A 38 -9.28 -19.95 -4.51
CA LEU A 38 -9.14 -21.30 -3.99
C LEU A 38 -9.48 -21.40 -2.51
N VAL A 39 -8.97 -20.50 -1.67
CA VAL A 39 -9.23 -20.48 -0.22
C VAL A 39 -10.70 -20.24 0.11
N PRO A 40 -11.40 -19.27 -0.50
CA PRO A 40 -12.82 -19.05 -0.24
C PRO A 40 -13.71 -20.25 -0.58
N TYR A 41 -13.51 -20.92 -1.72
CA TYR A 41 -14.31 -22.10 -2.06
C TYR A 41 -13.83 -23.36 -1.32
N GLY A 42 -12.52 -23.54 -1.19
CA GLY A 42 -11.92 -24.71 -0.57
C GLY A 42 -12.39 -26.03 -1.18
N THR A 43 -12.74 -26.98 -0.32
CA THR A 43 -13.20 -28.31 -0.73
C THR A 43 -14.57 -28.28 -1.42
N THR A 44 -15.32 -27.17 -1.35
CA THR A 44 -16.64 -27.07 -2.00
C THR A 44 -16.54 -27.07 -3.53
N LEU A 45 -15.37 -26.72 -4.10
CA LEU A 45 -15.11 -26.83 -5.54
C LEU A 45 -15.34 -28.25 -6.09
N ILE A 46 -15.07 -29.27 -5.28
CA ILE A 46 -15.28 -30.68 -5.66
C ILE A 46 -16.76 -30.96 -5.92
N ALA A 47 -17.65 -30.31 -5.16
CA ALA A 47 -19.10 -30.47 -5.30
C ALA A 47 -19.71 -29.53 -6.34
N LEU A 48 -18.95 -28.58 -6.88
CA LEU A 48 -19.44 -27.56 -7.81
C LEU A 48 -20.14 -28.13 -9.06
N PRO A 49 -19.62 -29.20 -9.72
CA PRO A 49 -20.33 -29.81 -10.85
C PRO A 49 -21.71 -30.35 -10.47
N TYR A 50 -21.84 -30.95 -9.28
CA TYR A 50 -23.12 -31.43 -8.77
C TYR A 50 -24.06 -30.27 -8.43
N VAL A 51 -23.53 -29.22 -7.81
CA VAL A 51 -24.28 -28.00 -7.46
C VAL A 51 -24.89 -27.37 -8.71
N PHE A 52 -24.11 -27.21 -9.79
CA PHE A 52 -24.66 -26.70 -11.06
C PHE A 52 -25.62 -27.67 -11.71
N TYR A 53 -25.30 -28.97 -11.73
CA TYR A 53 -26.23 -29.99 -12.24
C TYR A 53 -27.58 -29.90 -11.53
N LYS A 54 -27.62 -30.12 -10.21
CA LYS A 54 -28.89 -30.11 -9.45
C LYS A 54 -29.56 -28.74 -9.48
N GLY A 55 -28.78 -27.66 -9.46
CA GLY A 55 -29.28 -26.30 -9.59
C GLY A 55 -30.01 -26.06 -10.91
N PHE A 56 -29.39 -26.38 -12.04
CA PHE A 56 -29.99 -26.18 -13.35
C PHE A 56 -31.04 -27.20 -13.74
N THR A 57 -31.07 -28.40 -13.14
CA THR A 57 -32.07 -29.44 -13.41
C THR A 57 -33.30 -29.39 -12.52
N THR A 58 -33.35 -28.48 -11.53
CA THR A 58 -34.49 -28.35 -10.61
C THR A 58 -35.08 -26.94 -10.66
N ARG A 59 -36.15 -26.70 -9.89
CA ARG A 59 -36.73 -25.36 -9.70
C ARG A 59 -35.76 -24.33 -9.11
N ALA A 60 -34.58 -24.77 -8.66
CA ALA A 60 -33.49 -23.91 -8.20
C ALA A 60 -32.72 -23.22 -9.33
N TRP A 61 -33.09 -23.39 -10.60
CA TRP A 61 -32.35 -22.80 -11.73
C TRP A 61 -32.09 -21.29 -11.64
N PRO A 62 -32.96 -20.42 -11.06
CA PRO A 62 -32.64 -19.00 -10.91
C PRO A 62 -31.50 -18.78 -9.90
N MET A 63 -31.45 -19.60 -8.85
CA MET A 63 -30.35 -19.60 -7.88
C MET A 63 -29.07 -20.13 -8.53
N ALA A 64 -29.16 -21.18 -9.36
CA ALA A 64 -28.03 -21.71 -10.11
C ALA A 64 -27.47 -20.71 -11.13
N LEU A 65 -28.34 -19.94 -11.80
CA LEU A 65 -27.95 -18.86 -12.71
C LEU A 65 -27.25 -17.72 -11.95
N SER A 66 -27.80 -17.31 -10.81
CA SER A 66 -27.15 -16.34 -9.92
C SER A 66 -25.80 -16.83 -9.43
N LEU A 67 -25.69 -18.10 -9.03
CA LEU A 67 -24.44 -18.73 -8.60
C LEU A 67 -23.43 -18.76 -9.75
N TRP A 68 -23.87 -19.12 -10.96
CA TRP A 68 -23.02 -19.17 -12.14
C TRP A 68 -22.47 -17.79 -12.49
N LEU A 69 -23.30 -16.76 -12.44
CA LEU A 69 -22.88 -15.37 -12.65
C LEU A 69 -21.85 -14.95 -11.60
N LEU A 70 -22.13 -15.17 -10.31
CA LEU A 70 -21.20 -14.83 -9.23
C LEU A 70 -19.87 -15.60 -9.33
N PHE A 71 -19.93 -16.90 -9.66
CA PHE A 71 -18.76 -17.74 -9.86
C PHE A 71 -17.87 -17.21 -11.00
N ILE A 72 -18.47 -16.86 -12.15
CA ILE A 72 -17.73 -16.29 -13.28
C ILE A 72 -17.14 -14.93 -12.92
N LEU A 73 -17.92 -14.02 -12.32
CA LEU A 73 -17.43 -12.72 -11.89
C LEU A 73 -16.28 -12.84 -10.87
N GLY A 74 -16.31 -13.87 -10.02
CA GLY A 74 -15.24 -14.21 -9.07
C GLY A 74 -13.98 -14.78 -9.71
N THR A 75 -13.96 -15.15 -10.99
CA THR A 75 -12.75 -15.60 -11.69
C THR A 75 -11.76 -14.48 -12.02
N GLY A 76 -12.11 -13.22 -11.76
CA GLY A 76 -11.22 -12.10 -11.96
C GLY A 76 -10.86 -11.88 -13.42
N GLY A 77 -9.58 -11.59 -13.68
CA GLY A 77 -9.01 -11.45 -15.03
C GLY A 77 -8.69 -12.78 -15.71
N THR A 78 -8.88 -13.91 -15.03
CA THR A 78 -8.62 -15.25 -15.57
C THR A 78 -9.52 -15.58 -16.76
N THR A 79 -10.73 -15.01 -16.80
CA THR A 79 -11.63 -15.11 -17.96
C THR A 79 -11.96 -13.71 -18.48
N PRO A 80 -12.24 -13.53 -19.79
CA PRO A 80 -12.59 -12.21 -20.33
C PRO A 80 -14.02 -11.77 -19.96
N ILE A 81 -14.85 -12.67 -19.40
CA ILE A 81 -16.28 -12.46 -19.17
C ILE A 81 -16.55 -11.35 -18.13
N PRO A 82 -15.88 -11.31 -16.96
CA PRO A 82 -16.12 -10.27 -15.97
C PRO A 82 -15.85 -8.87 -16.52
N ARG A 83 -14.76 -8.71 -17.28
CA ARG A 83 -14.42 -7.43 -17.93
C ARG A 83 -15.45 -7.04 -18.99
N LEU A 84 -15.95 -8.00 -19.79
CA LEU A 84 -17.01 -7.76 -20.78
C LEU A 84 -18.34 -7.31 -20.15
N ILE A 85 -18.74 -7.92 -19.02
CA ILE A 85 -20.01 -7.62 -18.34
C ILE A 85 -19.92 -6.30 -17.55
N LEU A 86 -18.85 -6.13 -16.77
CA LEU A 86 -18.71 -5.00 -15.83
C LEU A 86 -18.14 -3.73 -16.48
N ARG A 87 -17.44 -3.85 -17.62
CA ARG A 87 -16.79 -2.71 -18.31
C ARG A 87 -15.92 -1.92 -17.31
N GLY A 88 -16.00 -0.60 -17.30
CA GLY A 88 -15.21 0.24 -16.37
C GLY A 88 -15.43 -0.06 -14.88
N ALA A 89 -16.54 -0.72 -14.49
CA ALA A 89 -16.73 -1.16 -13.10
C ALA A 89 -15.79 -2.31 -12.72
N PHE A 90 -15.27 -3.08 -13.69
CA PHE A 90 -14.22 -4.08 -13.44
C PHE A 90 -12.97 -3.43 -12.84
N ASP A 91 -12.64 -2.22 -13.29
CA ASP A 91 -11.43 -1.51 -12.86
C ASP A 91 -11.60 -0.83 -11.49
N ILE A 92 -12.80 -0.88 -10.88
CA ILE A 92 -13.08 -0.25 -9.59
C ILE A 92 -13.49 -1.29 -8.53
N LEU A 93 -14.17 -2.36 -8.92
CA LEU A 93 -14.74 -3.33 -7.98
C LEU A 93 -13.72 -4.38 -7.51
N THR A 94 -13.81 -4.69 -6.22
CA THR A 94 -13.16 -5.85 -5.60
C THR A 94 -13.97 -7.12 -5.89
N LEU A 95 -13.43 -8.00 -6.73
CA LEU A 95 -14.18 -9.13 -7.30
C LEU A 95 -14.29 -10.35 -6.36
N ASP A 96 -13.47 -10.40 -5.32
CA ASP A 96 -13.53 -11.38 -4.23
C ASP A 96 -14.89 -11.39 -3.52
N ARG A 97 -15.61 -10.26 -3.53
CA ARG A 97 -17.00 -10.18 -3.05
C ARG A 97 -17.92 -11.13 -3.81
N PHE A 98 -17.72 -11.32 -5.12
CA PHE A 98 -18.52 -12.25 -5.92
C PHE A 98 -18.20 -13.70 -5.54
N THR A 99 -16.93 -14.02 -5.33
CA THR A 99 -16.50 -15.33 -4.79
C THR A 99 -17.15 -15.61 -3.44
N PHE A 100 -17.12 -14.65 -2.51
CA PHE A 100 -17.76 -14.76 -1.20
C PHE A 100 -19.28 -14.96 -1.27
N TRP A 101 -19.98 -14.20 -2.11
CA TRP A 101 -21.43 -14.39 -2.27
C TRP A 101 -21.78 -15.71 -2.96
N ALA A 102 -20.94 -16.18 -3.88
CA ALA A 102 -21.12 -17.49 -4.51
C ALA A 102 -21.01 -18.64 -3.49
N THR A 103 -20.07 -18.58 -2.55
CA THR A 103 -19.91 -19.61 -1.52
C THR A 103 -21.10 -19.65 -0.56
N ILE A 104 -21.73 -18.51 -0.28
CA ILE A 104 -22.97 -18.45 0.51
C ILE A 104 -24.15 -19.02 -0.30
N LEU A 105 -24.30 -18.59 -1.55
CA LEU A 105 -25.46 -18.97 -2.38
C LEU A 105 -25.47 -20.47 -2.73
N MET A 106 -24.31 -21.13 -2.76
CA MET A 106 -24.23 -22.57 -3.01
C MET A 106 -24.62 -23.45 -1.80
N LEU A 107 -24.69 -22.91 -0.57
CA LEU A 107 -24.92 -23.70 0.66
C LEU A 107 -26.18 -24.59 0.61
N PRO A 108 -27.36 -24.13 0.13
CA PRO A 108 -28.54 -24.99 0.06
C PRO A 108 -28.33 -26.19 -0.89
N LEU A 109 -27.64 -25.98 -2.01
CA LEU A 109 -27.32 -27.03 -2.99
C LEU A 109 -26.23 -27.97 -2.49
N LEU A 110 -25.30 -27.48 -1.68
CA LEU A 110 -24.36 -28.32 -0.94
C LEU A 110 -25.07 -29.19 0.11
N GLY A 111 -26.09 -28.68 0.79
CA GLY A 111 -26.95 -29.48 1.66
C GLY A 111 -27.61 -30.63 0.90
N GLU A 112 -28.15 -30.36 -0.28
CA GLU A 112 -28.71 -31.39 -1.16
C GLU A 112 -27.65 -32.38 -1.68
N PHE A 113 -26.41 -31.92 -1.93
CA PHE A 113 -25.29 -32.81 -2.25
C PHE A 113 -25.02 -33.81 -1.12
N VAL A 114 -24.99 -33.35 0.13
CA VAL A 114 -24.79 -34.22 1.30
C VAL A 114 -25.94 -35.23 1.43
N VAL A 115 -27.19 -34.79 1.27
CA VAL A 115 -28.37 -35.68 1.30
C VAL A 115 -28.29 -36.72 0.17
N SER A 116 -27.91 -36.30 -1.04
CA SER A 116 -27.78 -37.20 -2.19
C SER A 116 -26.65 -38.20 -2.04
N LEU A 117 -25.51 -37.75 -1.50
CA LEU A 117 -24.36 -38.59 -1.20
C LEU A 117 -24.66 -39.61 -0.11
N ARG A 118 -25.54 -39.30 0.85
CA ARG A 118 -25.89 -40.20 1.96
C ARG A 118 -27.04 -41.16 1.62
N HIS A 119 -28.05 -40.68 0.88
CA HIS A 119 -29.34 -41.39 0.75
C HIS A 119 -29.89 -41.51 -0.68
N ARG A 120 -29.51 -40.65 -1.63
CA ARG A 120 -30.18 -40.58 -2.96
C ARG A 120 -29.29 -41.05 -4.12
N GLY A 121 -29.38 -40.38 -5.26
CA GLY A 121 -28.79 -40.82 -6.54
C GLY A 121 -27.28 -41.02 -6.49
N LEU A 122 -26.53 -40.14 -5.81
CA LEU A 122 -25.08 -40.30 -5.65
C LEU A 122 -24.74 -41.50 -4.76
N ALA A 123 -25.47 -41.71 -3.67
CA ALA A 123 -25.30 -42.88 -2.81
C ALA A 123 -25.54 -44.17 -3.60
N LYS A 124 -26.65 -44.24 -4.35
CA LYS A 124 -26.99 -45.40 -5.17
C LYS A 124 -25.93 -45.67 -6.24
N TYR A 125 -25.50 -44.63 -6.97
CA TYR A 125 -24.46 -44.74 -7.99
C TYR A 125 -23.14 -45.23 -7.40
N LEU A 126 -22.66 -44.64 -6.30
CA LEU A 126 -21.40 -45.03 -5.67
C LEU A 126 -21.45 -46.48 -5.15
N ARG A 127 -22.56 -46.91 -4.57
CA ARG A 127 -22.73 -48.28 -4.10
C ARG A 127 -22.80 -49.29 -5.25
N GLU A 128 -23.56 -48.99 -6.31
CA GLU A 128 -23.70 -49.87 -7.48
C GLU A 128 -22.40 -49.97 -8.29
N GLN A 129 -21.62 -48.89 -8.38
CA GLN A 129 -20.42 -48.84 -9.22
C GLN A 129 -19.11 -49.10 -8.46
N PHE A 130 -19.02 -48.76 -7.17
CA PHE A 130 -17.78 -48.83 -6.39
C PHE A 130 -17.92 -49.59 -5.07
N GLY A 131 -19.12 -50.04 -4.71
CA GLY A 131 -19.40 -50.77 -3.48
C GLY A 131 -19.56 -49.89 -2.23
N ASP A 132 -20.10 -50.50 -1.16
CA ASP A 132 -20.43 -49.81 0.09
C ASP A 132 -19.20 -49.25 0.82
N LEU A 133 -18.06 -49.95 0.76
CA LEU A 133 -16.82 -49.51 1.39
C LEU A 133 -16.35 -48.18 0.80
N THR A 134 -16.26 -48.10 -0.53
CA THR A 134 -15.83 -46.88 -1.24
C THR A 134 -16.79 -45.73 -0.97
N TRP A 135 -18.10 -45.97 -0.98
CA TRP A 135 -19.12 -44.98 -0.64
C TRP A 135 -18.92 -44.38 0.77
N ARG A 136 -18.59 -45.21 1.78
CA ARG A 136 -18.29 -44.73 3.14
C ARG A 136 -16.95 -43.99 3.21
N LEU A 137 -15.92 -44.49 2.54
CA LEU A 137 -14.60 -43.86 2.50
C LEU A 137 -14.65 -42.48 1.85
N VAL A 138 -15.41 -42.30 0.76
CA VAL A 138 -15.59 -40.99 0.12
C VAL A 138 -16.25 -39.99 1.06
N GLN A 139 -17.30 -40.39 1.79
CA GLN A 139 -17.94 -39.52 2.79
C GLN A 139 -16.97 -39.14 3.91
N ALA A 140 -16.26 -40.11 4.48
CA ALA A 140 -15.28 -39.86 5.53
C ALA A 140 -14.14 -38.95 5.03
N ALA A 141 -13.63 -39.18 3.83
CA ALA A 141 -12.59 -38.38 3.21
C ALA A 141 -13.05 -36.93 2.98
N LEU A 142 -14.28 -36.71 2.49
CA LEU A 142 -14.82 -35.37 2.30
C LEU A 142 -15.01 -34.63 3.64
N VAL A 143 -15.45 -35.31 4.69
CA VAL A 143 -15.56 -34.72 6.03
C VAL A 143 -14.19 -34.34 6.58
N VAL A 144 -13.22 -35.25 6.52
CA VAL A 144 -11.84 -35.00 6.96
C VAL A 144 -11.21 -33.88 6.15
N ALA A 145 -11.39 -33.86 4.84
CA ALA A 145 -10.87 -32.81 3.97
C ALA A 145 -11.51 -31.45 4.27
N TYR A 146 -12.83 -31.40 4.45
CA TYR A 146 -13.55 -30.16 4.79
C TYR A 146 -13.09 -29.61 6.16
N LEU A 147 -12.98 -30.49 7.17
CA LEU A 147 -12.52 -30.10 8.51
C LEU A 147 -11.05 -29.64 8.47
N GLY A 148 -10.18 -30.40 7.79
CA GLY A 148 -8.77 -30.05 7.63
C GLY A 148 -8.59 -28.72 6.91
N PHE A 149 -9.38 -28.47 5.86
CA PHE A 149 -9.36 -27.20 5.14
C PHE A 149 -9.91 -26.04 5.97
N ALA A 150 -10.99 -26.25 6.73
CA ALA A 150 -11.52 -25.24 7.64
C ALA A 150 -10.51 -24.87 8.74
N ILE A 151 -9.84 -25.86 9.34
CA ILE A 151 -8.76 -25.65 10.32
C ILE A 151 -7.59 -24.91 9.66
N PHE A 152 -7.18 -25.32 8.46
CA PHE A 152 -6.12 -24.64 7.71
C PHE A 152 -6.46 -23.17 7.46
N THR A 153 -7.64 -22.88 6.90
CA THR A 153 -8.08 -21.51 6.60
C THR A 153 -8.21 -20.67 7.87
N ALA A 154 -8.72 -21.23 8.97
CA ALA A 154 -8.82 -20.53 10.25
C ALA A 154 -7.44 -20.18 10.86
N ASN A 155 -6.41 -20.97 10.56
CA ASN A 155 -5.04 -20.76 11.05
C ASN A 155 -4.11 -20.17 10.00
N LEU A 156 -4.61 -19.82 8.81
CA LEU A 156 -3.78 -19.32 7.70
C LEU A 156 -2.98 -18.09 8.10
N THR A 157 -3.59 -17.22 8.91
CA THR A 157 -2.97 -15.98 9.43
C THR A 157 -1.85 -16.24 10.44
N GLN A 158 -1.83 -17.41 11.09
CA GLN A 158 -0.74 -17.83 11.99
C GLN A 158 0.47 -18.31 11.19
N PHE A 159 0.24 -18.97 10.05
CA PHE A 159 1.31 -19.39 9.15
C PHE A 159 1.86 -18.23 8.31
N ARG A 160 1.00 -17.27 7.96
CA ARG A 160 1.38 -16.06 7.21
C ARG A 160 0.65 -14.85 7.75
N LYS A 161 1.39 -13.95 8.40
CA LYS A 161 0.83 -12.68 8.91
C LYS A 161 0.53 -11.75 7.72
N PHE A 162 -0.72 -11.33 7.59
CA PHE A 162 -1.14 -10.34 6.58
C PHE A 162 -1.23 -8.92 7.12
N GLN A 163 -1.18 -8.76 8.44
CA GLN A 163 -1.31 -7.48 9.14
C GLN A 163 -0.15 -7.32 10.14
N PRO A 164 0.26 -6.08 10.46
CA PRO A 164 1.21 -5.80 11.53
C PRO A 164 0.76 -6.36 12.88
N ALA A 165 1.69 -6.47 13.82
CA ALA A 165 1.35 -6.83 15.20
C ALA A 165 0.35 -5.83 15.79
N ALA A 166 -0.52 -6.31 16.68
CA ALA A 166 -1.51 -5.45 17.32
C ALA A 166 -0.81 -4.31 18.10
N ILE A 167 -1.25 -3.08 17.87
CA ILE A 167 -0.71 -1.86 18.45
C ILE A 167 -1.65 -1.40 19.57
N ASP A 168 -1.11 -1.11 20.75
CA ASP A 168 -1.86 -0.40 21.78
C ASP A 168 -2.02 1.07 21.39
N MET A 169 -3.26 1.52 21.19
CA MET A 169 -3.56 2.88 20.73
C MET A 169 -3.55 3.90 21.87
N ALA A 170 -3.63 3.48 23.13
CA ALA A 170 -3.80 4.39 24.25
C ALA A 170 -2.68 5.46 24.33
N PRO A 171 -1.39 5.13 24.18
CA PRO A 171 -0.34 6.15 24.19
C PRO A 171 -0.46 7.18 23.06
N ILE A 172 -0.98 6.79 21.90
CA ILE A 172 -1.17 7.69 20.74
C ILE A 172 -2.36 8.60 21.00
N VAL A 173 -3.48 8.05 21.48
CA VAL A 173 -4.68 8.81 21.83
C VAL A 173 -4.35 9.83 22.92
N SER A 174 -3.66 9.41 23.98
CA SER A 174 -3.21 10.32 25.04
C SER A 174 -2.25 11.39 24.52
N PHE A 175 -1.37 11.07 23.56
CA PHE A 175 -0.52 12.08 22.92
C PHE A 175 -1.35 13.11 22.14
N LEU A 176 -2.38 12.68 21.40
CA LEU A 176 -3.26 13.56 20.62
C LEU A 176 -4.17 14.43 21.50
N GLU A 177 -4.61 13.91 22.63
CA GLU A 177 -5.41 14.65 23.62
C GLU A 177 -4.56 15.65 24.40
N LYS A 178 -3.35 15.25 24.77
CA LYS A 178 -2.39 16.10 25.47
C LYS A 178 -2.07 17.32 24.61
N ASP A 179 -2.04 18.49 25.26
CA ASP A 179 -1.63 19.76 24.66
C ASP A 179 -2.41 20.14 23.39
N GLU A 180 -3.66 19.67 23.29
CA GLU A 180 -4.57 19.94 22.17
C GLU A 180 -4.00 19.55 20.79
N HIS A 181 -3.14 18.52 20.72
CA HIS A 181 -2.57 18.07 19.45
C HIS A 181 -3.61 17.63 18.41
N TRP A 182 -4.83 17.31 18.84
CA TRP A 182 -5.99 17.03 17.98
C TRP A 182 -6.39 18.19 17.04
N ARG A 183 -5.89 19.41 17.29
CA ARG A 183 -6.09 20.58 16.42
C ARG A 183 -5.36 20.50 15.08
N TRP A 184 -4.38 19.61 14.95
CA TRP A 184 -3.69 19.34 13.70
C TRP A 184 -4.08 17.97 13.14
N ARG A 185 -3.79 17.77 11.86
CA ARG A 185 -3.90 16.45 11.26
C ARG A 185 -2.69 15.60 11.56
N TYR A 186 -2.91 14.29 11.53
CA TYR A 186 -1.86 13.29 11.58
C TYR A 186 -1.95 12.32 10.41
N ILE A 187 -0.89 11.54 10.20
CA ILE A 187 -0.91 10.31 9.40
C ILE A 187 -0.23 9.18 10.18
N THR A 188 -0.56 7.94 9.82
CA THR A 188 0.04 6.71 10.38
C THR A 188 0.81 5.98 9.30
N LEU A 189 1.99 5.44 9.63
CA LEU A 189 2.81 4.66 8.69
C LEU A 189 3.12 3.28 9.29
N GLY A 190 2.78 2.20 8.57
CA GLY A 190 3.00 0.82 9.01
C GLY A 190 1.99 0.30 10.05
N PHE A 191 0.75 0.79 10.02
CA PHE A 191 -0.31 0.42 10.98
C PHE A 191 -1.24 -0.69 10.43
N GLY A 192 -1.28 -0.89 9.12
CA GLY A 192 -2.25 -1.77 8.48
C GLY A 192 -3.69 -1.28 8.70
N ASP A 193 -4.62 -2.23 8.83
CA ASP A 193 -6.04 -1.95 9.11
C ASP A 193 -6.25 -1.23 10.46
N GLN A 194 -5.26 -1.25 11.35
CA GLN A 194 -5.35 -0.67 12.69
C GLN A 194 -5.39 0.87 12.68
N MET A 195 -5.04 1.53 11.57
CA MET A 195 -5.25 2.97 11.42
C MET A 195 -6.72 3.35 11.62
N ALA A 196 -7.65 2.48 11.20
CA ALA A 196 -9.09 2.70 11.37
C ALA A 196 -9.48 2.62 12.85
N TRP A 197 -8.83 1.75 13.62
CA TRP A 197 -9.05 1.66 15.06
C TRP A 197 -8.58 2.89 15.80
N LEU A 198 -7.42 3.46 15.43
CA LEU A 198 -6.96 4.73 15.98
C LEU A 198 -7.96 5.86 15.66
N SER A 199 -8.36 5.98 14.39
CA SER A 199 -9.32 7.01 13.97
C SER A 199 -10.69 6.90 14.65
N ALA A 200 -11.09 5.72 15.12
CA ALA A 200 -12.34 5.52 15.86
C ALA A 200 -12.25 5.95 17.33
N GLN A 201 -11.03 6.10 17.88
CA GLN A 201 -10.78 6.39 19.30
C GLN A 201 -10.34 7.85 19.54
N THR A 202 -10.20 8.67 18.49
CA THR A 202 -9.78 10.07 18.61
C THR A 202 -10.67 11.00 17.78
N THR A 203 -10.75 12.27 18.20
CA THR A 203 -11.39 13.34 17.43
C THR A 203 -10.44 14.02 16.45
N ALA A 204 -9.13 13.80 16.58
CA ALA A 204 -8.12 14.30 15.66
C ALA A 204 -8.37 13.75 14.25
N THR A 205 -8.31 14.62 13.23
CA THR A 205 -8.55 14.20 11.85
C THR A 205 -7.27 13.72 11.17
N SER A 206 -7.37 12.72 10.30
CA SER A 206 -6.26 12.25 9.47
C SER A 206 -6.44 12.71 8.02
N VAL A 207 -5.34 12.87 7.30
CA VAL A 207 -5.36 13.14 5.84
C VAL A 207 -5.71 11.88 5.06
N ASP A 208 -5.40 10.71 5.63
CA ASP A 208 -5.70 9.40 5.07
C ASP A 208 -6.83 8.70 5.85
N GLY A 209 -7.51 7.75 5.20
CA GLY A 209 -8.58 6.96 5.79
C GLY A 209 -8.66 5.58 5.17
N ASN A 210 -9.16 4.61 5.95
CA ASN A 210 -9.30 3.23 5.52
C ASN A 210 -10.28 3.05 4.34
N TYR A 211 -11.27 3.95 4.21
CA TYR A 211 -12.21 3.95 3.10
C TYR A 211 -11.71 4.86 1.97
N HIS A 212 -10.96 4.27 1.04
CA HIS A 212 -10.28 4.99 -0.04
C HIS A 212 -11.19 5.43 -1.19
N SER A 213 -12.36 4.81 -1.39
CA SER A 213 -13.26 5.13 -2.51
C SER A 213 -14.01 6.47 -2.38
N ALA A 214 -14.00 7.13 -1.21
CA ALA A 214 -14.66 8.43 -1.00
C ALA A 214 -13.69 9.62 -0.93
N ARG A 215 -12.43 9.40 -1.32
CA ARG A 215 -11.40 10.43 -1.28
C ARG A 215 -11.66 11.53 -2.29
N ARG A 216 -11.24 12.73 -1.93
CA ARG A 216 -11.42 13.95 -2.74
C ARG A 216 -10.13 14.69 -3.02
N LEU A 217 -9.07 14.37 -2.28
CA LEU A 217 -7.76 14.99 -2.46
C LEU A 217 -7.17 14.51 -3.78
N PRO A 218 -6.81 15.42 -4.71
CA PRO A 218 -6.25 15.06 -6.00
C PRO A 218 -5.08 14.08 -5.88
N GLU A 219 -4.22 14.27 -4.88
CA GLU A 219 -3.01 13.46 -4.64
C GLU A 219 -3.33 11.98 -4.34
N LEU A 220 -4.55 11.68 -3.91
CA LEU A 220 -5.04 10.32 -3.65
C LEU A 220 -6.03 9.82 -4.70
N THR A 221 -6.64 10.70 -5.49
CA THR A 221 -7.62 10.31 -6.53
C THR A 221 -6.98 10.11 -7.90
N THR A 222 -5.83 10.71 -8.15
CA THR A 222 -5.13 10.66 -9.43
C THR A 222 -4.03 9.59 -9.48
N THR A 223 -3.61 9.11 -8.30
CA THR A 223 -2.63 8.03 -8.15
C THR A 223 -3.31 6.72 -7.70
N PRO A 224 -2.79 5.55 -8.14
CA PRO A 224 -3.33 4.24 -7.77
C PRO A 224 -2.91 3.81 -6.35
N VAL A 225 -3.22 4.61 -5.33
CA VAL A 225 -2.79 4.37 -3.94
C VAL A 225 -3.96 3.94 -3.08
N GLU A 226 -3.87 2.73 -2.50
CA GLU A 226 -4.89 2.25 -1.57
C GLU A 226 -4.84 3.01 -0.26
N ARG A 227 -3.69 3.11 0.41
CA ARG A 227 -3.49 3.82 1.70
C ARG A 227 -2.05 4.32 1.80
N LEU A 228 -1.86 5.52 2.34
CA LEU A 228 -0.54 6.11 2.55
C LEU A 228 0.26 5.32 3.60
N GLU A 229 -0.42 4.72 4.58
CA GLU A 229 0.23 3.93 5.63
C GLU A 229 1.02 2.72 5.08
N GLY A 230 0.51 2.15 3.98
CA GLY A 230 1.09 1.04 3.25
C GLY A 230 1.75 1.45 1.93
N ALA A 231 2.16 2.72 1.79
CA ALA A 231 2.79 3.25 0.57
C ALA A 231 3.97 2.36 0.09
N LYS A 232 4.75 1.81 1.02
CA LYS A 232 5.81 0.81 0.78
C LYS A 232 5.38 -0.38 -0.09
N TYR A 233 4.13 -0.81 0.00
CA TYR A 233 3.58 -1.97 -0.72
C TYR A 233 2.83 -1.59 -1.99
N SER A 234 2.51 -0.31 -2.16
CA SER A 234 1.86 0.21 -3.37
C SER A 234 2.88 0.61 -4.45
N GLY A 235 4.15 0.26 -4.23
CA GLY A 235 5.27 0.61 -5.09
C GLY A 235 5.51 2.12 -5.10
N ILE A 236 6.15 2.58 -6.18
CA ILE A 236 6.50 3.98 -6.33
C ILE A 236 5.28 4.92 -6.38
N PRO A 237 4.11 4.58 -6.97
CA PRO A 237 2.95 5.48 -6.91
C PRO A 237 2.49 5.79 -5.47
N GLY A 238 2.55 4.79 -4.59
CA GLY A 238 2.29 4.95 -3.15
C GLY A 238 3.25 5.92 -2.50
N ILE A 239 4.54 5.74 -2.77
CA ILE A 239 5.62 6.55 -2.21
C ILE A 239 5.54 7.99 -2.73
N GLY A 240 5.35 8.19 -4.04
CA GLY A 240 5.19 9.53 -4.63
C GLY A 240 4.02 10.31 -4.04
N SER A 241 2.85 9.67 -3.86
CA SER A 241 1.71 10.31 -3.19
C SER A 241 2.05 10.71 -1.74
N LEU A 242 2.73 9.83 -0.98
CA LEU A 242 3.19 10.15 0.38
C LEU A 242 4.18 11.33 0.38
N GLN A 243 5.13 11.34 -0.55
CA GLN A 243 6.12 12.41 -0.69
C GLN A 243 5.45 13.78 -0.93
N GLN A 244 4.39 13.84 -1.74
CA GLN A 244 3.63 15.08 -1.98
C GLN A 244 2.97 15.64 -0.70
N PHE A 245 2.40 14.77 0.14
CA PHE A 245 1.84 15.19 1.44
C PHE A 245 2.91 15.68 2.42
N LEU A 246 4.09 15.06 2.42
CA LEU A 246 5.19 15.41 3.31
C LEU A 246 5.98 16.64 2.85
N ALA A 247 5.99 16.94 1.55
CA ALA A 247 6.61 18.13 0.98
C ALA A 247 5.85 19.41 1.37
N VAL A 248 4.52 19.36 1.35
CA VAL A 248 3.66 20.53 1.59
C VAL A 248 2.67 20.29 2.75
N PRO A 249 3.16 20.06 3.97
CA PRO A 249 2.31 19.71 5.12
C PRO A 249 1.34 20.83 5.51
N ASP A 250 1.73 22.10 5.30
CA ASP A 250 0.93 23.28 5.59
C ASP A 250 -0.42 23.27 4.87
N LYS A 251 -0.43 22.82 3.61
CA LYS A 251 -1.64 22.69 2.77
C LYS A 251 -2.70 21.80 3.41
N TYR A 252 -2.27 20.85 4.24
CA TYR A 252 -3.15 19.85 4.86
C TYR A 252 -3.30 20.01 6.37
N ASN A 253 -2.68 21.03 6.98
CA ASN A 253 -2.55 21.18 8.42
C ASN A 253 -1.92 19.92 9.07
N LEU A 254 -1.03 19.24 8.35
CA LEU A 254 -0.43 17.97 8.77
C LEU A 254 0.78 18.26 9.66
N LYS A 255 0.69 17.94 10.95
CA LYS A 255 1.77 18.23 11.91
C LYS A 255 2.46 16.99 12.45
N PHE A 256 1.77 15.86 12.54
CA PHE A 256 2.27 14.66 13.19
C PHE A 256 2.27 13.44 12.28
N VAL A 257 3.34 12.65 12.35
CA VAL A 257 3.43 11.33 11.72
C VAL A 257 3.74 10.29 12.78
N PHE A 258 2.88 9.27 12.90
CA PHE A 258 3.10 8.12 13.76
C PHE A 258 3.71 7.00 12.92
N SER A 259 5.01 6.75 13.09
CA SER A 259 5.75 5.75 12.32
C SER A 259 5.98 4.48 13.14
N ASN A 260 5.51 3.34 12.63
CA ASN A 260 5.81 2.01 13.13
C ASN A 260 6.88 1.28 12.29
N ASP A 261 7.10 1.71 11.05
CA ASP A 261 8.05 1.10 10.11
C ASP A 261 9.20 2.08 9.81
N GLN A 262 10.42 1.69 10.17
CA GLN A 262 11.63 2.47 9.96
C GLN A 262 11.88 2.78 8.47
N PHE A 263 11.31 2.01 7.54
CA PHE A 263 11.38 2.25 6.10
C PHE A 263 11.13 3.71 5.70
N TYR A 264 10.24 4.40 6.41
CA TYR A 264 9.86 5.79 6.12
C TYR A 264 10.73 6.85 6.80
N ASP A 265 11.58 6.47 7.76
CA ASP A 265 12.39 7.40 8.55
C ASP A 265 13.30 8.28 7.68
N PRO A 266 13.99 7.78 6.64
CA PRO A 266 14.81 8.62 5.77
C PRO A 266 13.99 9.67 5.03
N LEU A 267 12.81 9.30 4.52
CA LEU A 267 11.93 10.23 3.82
C LEU A 267 11.49 11.38 4.74
N LEU A 268 11.09 11.05 5.96
CA LEU A 268 10.69 12.05 6.96
C LEU A 268 11.86 12.97 7.29
N TYR A 269 13.04 12.41 7.58
CA TYR A 269 14.25 13.18 7.89
C TYR A 269 14.64 14.14 6.77
N PHE A 270 14.80 13.65 5.54
CA PHE A 270 15.25 14.46 4.42
C PHE A 270 14.19 15.46 3.96
N SER A 271 12.90 15.21 4.18
CA SER A 271 11.83 16.21 3.98
C SER A 271 11.73 17.23 5.14
N GLY A 272 12.65 17.18 6.11
CA GLY A 272 12.78 18.11 7.23
C GLY A 272 11.82 17.86 8.41
N TRP A 273 11.27 16.66 8.55
CA TRP A 273 10.57 16.25 9.76
C TRP A 273 11.57 15.83 10.83
N HIS A 274 11.25 16.01 12.11
CA HIS A 274 12.12 15.57 13.21
C HIS A 274 11.42 14.64 14.18
N ARG A 275 12.22 13.78 14.83
CA ARG A 275 11.77 12.87 15.89
C ARG A 275 11.49 13.67 17.16
N ILE A 276 10.32 13.50 17.77
CA ILE A 276 10.03 14.05 19.09
C ILE A 276 10.39 13.03 20.16
N GLN A 277 9.68 11.91 20.17
CA GLN A 277 9.74 10.91 21.23
C GLN A 277 9.18 9.59 20.73
N ARG A 278 9.73 8.49 21.25
CA ARG A 278 9.16 7.15 21.07
C ARG A 278 8.14 6.93 22.18
N LEU A 279 6.91 6.59 21.81
CA LEU A 279 5.84 6.28 22.76
C LEU A 279 6.08 4.93 23.43
N GLU A 280 5.39 4.68 24.55
CA GLU A 280 5.53 3.43 25.34
C GLU A 280 5.21 2.16 24.54
N ASN A 281 4.35 2.28 23.53
CA ASN A 281 4.01 1.20 22.58
C ASN A 281 5.06 1.00 21.48
N GLY A 282 6.20 1.71 21.52
CA GLY A 282 7.29 1.61 20.56
C GLY A 282 7.17 2.49 19.32
N ILE A 283 6.03 3.18 19.13
CA ILE A 283 5.76 4.03 17.96
C ILE A 283 6.59 5.31 18.00
N MET A 284 7.24 5.64 16.88
CA MET A 284 8.03 6.86 16.74
C MET A 284 7.14 8.02 16.30
N VAL A 285 7.12 9.11 17.06
CA VAL A 285 6.40 10.34 16.69
C VAL A 285 7.35 11.29 15.99
N TRP A 286 6.98 11.67 14.78
CA TRP A 286 7.63 12.72 14.00
C TRP A 286 6.74 13.96 13.94
N GLU A 287 7.38 15.13 13.90
CA GLU A 287 6.71 16.42 13.83
C GLU A 287 7.34 17.33 12.78
N ARG A 288 6.49 18.16 12.18
CA ARG A 288 6.89 19.35 11.44
C ARG A 288 6.54 20.61 12.23
N GLY A 289 7.51 21.52 12.37
CA GLY A 289 7.32 22.81 13.03
C GLY A 289 6.52 23.82 12.18
N ASP A 290 6.06 24.90 12.81
CA ASP A 290 5.37 26.06 12.19
C ASP A 290 4.09 25.75 11.38
N ILE A 291 3.49 24.56 11.55
CA ILE A 291 2.24 24.18 10.85
C ILE A 291 1.02 24.89 11.48
N PRO A 292 0.17 25.56 10.71
CA PRO A 292 -1.05 26.17 11.22
C PRO A 292 -2.09 25.10 11.65
N PRO A 293 -2.82 25.32 12.76
CA PRO A 293 -3.88 24.41 13.19
C PRO A 293 -5.07 24.42 12.21
N LEU A 294 -5.91 23.39 12.29
CA LEU A 294 -7.14 23.32 11.50
C LEU A 294 -8.08 24.50 11.82
N PRO A 295 -8.82 25.00 10.81
CA PRO A 295 -9.91 25.93 11.04
C PRO A 295 -10.95 25.35 12.01
N GLU A 296 -11.50 26.18 12.89
CA GLU A 296 -12.49 25.76 13.90
C GLU A 296 -13.74 25.11 13.27
N VAL A 297 -14.13 25.57 12.08
CA VAL A 297 -15.29 25.05 11.34
C VAL A 297 -14.82 24.39 10.06
N LEU A 298 -14.87 23.05 10.03
CA LEU A 298 -14.59 22.27 8.83
C LEU A 298 -15.82 22.22 7.91
N PRO A 299 -15.64 22.35 6.59
CA PRO A 299 -16.75 22.21 5.63
C PRO A 299 -17.31 20.79 5.67
N ARG A 300 -18.63 20.65 5.91
CA ARG A 300 -19.34 19.36 5.91
C ARG A 300 -20.45 19.36 4.89
N LYS A 301 -20.60 18.25 4.15
CA LYS A 301 -21.73 18.03 3.24
C LYS A 301 -22.92 17.54 4.07
N GLU A 302 -24.00 18.30 4.09
CA GLU A 302 -25.21 17.89 4.81
C GLU A 302 -25.96 16.79 4.05
N ILE A 303 -26.14 15.64 4.69
CA ILE A 303 -26.95 14.54 4.17
C ILE A 303 -28.40 14.74 4.64
N PRO A 304 -29.42 14.64 3.76
CA PRO A 304 -30.82 14.77 4.15
C PRO A 304 -31.19 13.82 5.30
N MET A 305 -32.04 14.30 6.22
CA MET A 305 -32.41 13.54 7.43
C MET A 305 -33.03 12.17 7.12
N TYR A 306 -33.88 12.08 6.08
CA TYR A 306 -34.50 10.81 5.70
C TYR A 306 -33.44 9.76 5.30
N GLN A 307 -32.36 10.15 4.59
CA GLN A 307 -31.29 9.23 4.21
C GLN A 307 -30.52 8.75 5.45
N ARG A 308 -30.26 9.65 6.40
CA ARG A 308 -29.61 9.31 7.68
C ARG A 308 -30.44 8.30 8.47
N ILE A 309 -31.75 8.54 8.61
CA ILE A 309 -32.67 7.62 9.30
C ILE A 309 -32.74 6.27 8.57
N MET A 310 -32.83 6.27 7.24
CA MET A 310 -32.84 5.03 6.45
C MET A 310 -31.56 4.22 6.65
N TRP A 311 -30.38 4.87 6.63
CA TRP A 311 -29.10 4.22 6.85
C TRP A 311 -28.97 3.61 8.24
N GLY A 312 -29.46 4.28 9.28
CA GLY A 312 -29.37 3.80 10.66
C GLY A 312 -30.40 2.73 11.03
N THR A 313 -31.61 2.79 10.46
CA THR A 313 -32.73 1.94 10.92
C THR A 313 -33.02 0.75 10.02
N ILE A 314 -32.92 0.88 8.69
CA ILE A 314 -33.32 -0.20 7.77
C ILE A 314 -32.43 -1.44 7.92
N PRO A 315 -31.08 -1.37 7.87
CA PRO A 315 -30.24 -2.57 7.97
C PRO A 315 -30.47 -3.34 9.27
N MET A 316 -30.49 -2.64 10.41
CA MET A 316 -30.73 -3.23 11.72
C MET A 316 -32.15 -3.80 11.83
N GLY A 317 -33.15 -3.07 11.31
CA GLY A 317 -34.53 -3.53 11.25
C GLY A 317 -34.70 -4.79 10.41
N MET A 318 -33.99 -4.92 9.29
CA MET A 318 -34.03 -6.12 8.46
C MET A 318 -33.37 -7.32 9.14
N ILE A 319 -32.23 -7.14 9.81
CA ILE A 319 -31.60 -8.22 10.59
C ILE A 319 -32.56 -8.72 11.68
N PHE A 320 -33.17 -7.79 12.42
CA PHE A 320 -34.15 -8.12 13.45
C PHE A 320 -35.37 -8.85 12.86
N LEU A 321 -35.91 -8.36 11.74
CA LEU A 321 -37.04 -8.97 11.05
C LEU A 321 -36.71 -10.38 10.54
N SER A 322 -35.51 -10.58 9.97
CA SER A 322 -35.04 -11.89 9.51
C SER A 322 -34.90 -12.87 10.67
N PHE A 323 -34.28 -12.45 11.79
CA PHE A 323 -34.17 -13.29 12.99
C PHE A 323 -35.54 -13.64 13.57
N PHE A 324 -36.45 -12.66 13.63
CA PHE A 324 -37.82 -12.85 14.07
C PHE A 324 -38.54 -13.88 13.16
N ALA A 325 -38.49 -13.69 11.85
CA ALA A 325 -39.08 -14.61 10.87
C ALA A 325 -38.50 -16.04 10.96
N MET A 326 -37.18 -16.19 11.12
CA MET A 326 -36.54 -17.50 11.25
C MET A 326 -36.93 -18.22 12.54
N THR A 327 -37.20 -17.49 13.63
CA THR A 327 -37.63 -18.06 14.91
C THR A 327 -39.15 -18.21 15.03
N ALA A 328 -39.91 -17.80 14.00
CA ALA A 328 -41.37 -17.80 14.01
C ALA A 328 -42.01 -19.19 14.18
N PHE A 329 -41.31 -20.28 13.86
CA PHE A 329 -41.82 -21.62 14.15
C PHE A 329 -41.88 -21.93 15.66
N MET A 330 -41.04 -21.26 16.46
CA MET A 330 -40.98 -21.45 17.91
C MET A 330 -42.05 -20.64 18.65
N TRP A 331 -42.17 -19.35 18.33
CA TRP A 331 -43.10 -18.44 19.02
C TRP A 331 -44.40 -18.18 18.25
N GLY A 332 -44.45 -18.47 16.95
CA GLY A 332 -45.61 -18.21 16.11
C GLY A 332 -46.85 -19.01 16.53
N PRO A 333 -46.78 -20.33 16.76
CA PRO A 333 -47.93 -21.10 17.24
C PRO A 333 -48.49 -20.63 18.60
N PRO A 334 -47.69 -20.42 19.67
CA PRO A 334 -48.21 -19.91 20.94
C PRO A 334 -48.70 -18.46 20.84
N LEU A 335 -48.00 -17.59 20.10
CA LEU A 335 -48.45 -16.21 19.90
C LEU A 335 -49.77 -16.15 19.12
N ARG A 336 -49.94 -17.00 18.10
CA ARG A 336 -51.20 -17.08 17.35
C ARG A 336 -52.35 -17.54 18.23
N ARG A 337 -52.15 -18.51 19.12
CA ARG A 337 -53.16 -18.94 20.10
C ARG A 337 -53.53 -17.80 21.06
N LEU A 338 -52.54 -17.14 21.65
CA LEU A 338 -52.75 -15.98 22.54
C LEU A 338 -53.54 -14.85 21.84
N LEU A 339 -53.14 -14.48 20.61
CA LEU A 339 -53.80 -13.41 19.85
C LEU A 339 -55.23 -13.79 19.43
N ASP A 340 -55.52 -15.07 19.22
CA ASP A 340 -56.87 -15.56 18.92
C ASP A 340 -57.75 -15.53 20.18
N GLU A 341 -57.21 -15.97 21.32
CA GLU A 341 -57.87 -15.91 22.64
C GLU A 341 -58.16 -14.48 23.09
N MET A 342 -57.26 -13.52 22.81
CA MET A 342 -57.47 -12.10 23.08
C MET A 342 -58.43 -11.42 22.08
N GLY A 343 -58.96 -12.14 21.08
CA GLY A 343 -59.78 -11.58 20.00
C GLY A 343 -59.03 -10.58 19.10
N ALA A 344 -57.72 -10.44 19.27
CA ALA A 344 -56.88 -9.48 18.57
C ALA A 344 -56.75 -9.83 17.08
N ILE A 345 -56.79 -11.10 16.70
CA ILE A 345 -56.81 -11.54 15.29
C ILE A 345 -58.09 -11.07 14.59
N ALA A 346 -59.25 -11.20 15.26
CA ALA A 346 -60.53 -10.74 14.73
C ALA A 346 -60.61 -9.20 14.64
N LEU A 347 -60.04 -8.50 15.63
CA LEU A 347 -59.95 -7.05 15.66
C LEU A 347 -59.00 -6.51 14.56
N ALA A 348 -57.81 -7.09 14.43
CA ALA A 348 -56.85 -6.77 13.38
C ALA A 348 -57.42 -7.06 11.98
N ALA A 349 -58.17 -8.15 11.81
CA ALA A 349 -58.88 -8.43 10.58
C ALA A 349 -59.98 -7.38 10.29
N ARG A 350 -60.66 -6.83 11.30
CA ARG A 350 -61.61 -5.71 11.12
C ARG A 350 -60.90 -4.42 10.72
N PHE A 351 -59.81 -4.05 11.39
CA PHE A 351 -59.02 -2.86 11.05
C PHE A 351 -58.36 -2.97 9.68
N TRP A 352 -57.81 -4.13 9.33
CA TRP A 352 -57.28 -4.40 7.99
C TRP A 352 -58.36 -4.28 6.92
N ARG A 353 -59.56 -4.85 7.15
CA ARG A 353 -60.71 -4.69 6.23
C ARG A 353 -61.14 -3.23 6.08
N LEU A 354 -61.04 -2.43 7.14
CA LEU A 354 -61.35 -1.00 7.14
C LEU A 354 -60.29 -0.20 6.36
N GLY A 355 -59.01 -0.42 6.65
CA GLY A 355 -57.88 0.21 5.96
C GLY A 355 -57.81 -0.15 4.48
N VAL A 356 -58.05 -1.42 4.13
CA VAL A 356 -58.18 -1.87 2.74
C VAL A 356 -59.37 -1.20 2.06
N ARG A 357 -60.51 -1.03 2.73
CA ARG A 357 -61.67 -0.29 2.19
C ARG A 357 -61.32 1.18 1.92
N LEU A 358 -60.60 1.83 2.83
CA LEU A 358 -60.17 3.22 2.69
C LEU A 358 -59.12 3.40 1.58
N TRP A 359 -58.14 2.50 1.48
CA TRP A 359 -57.11 2.53 0.45
C TRP A 359 -57.70 2.40 -0.97
N PHE A 360 -58.68 1.51 -1.14
CA PHE A 360 -59.41 1.34 -2.41
C PHE A 360 -60.48 2.42 -2.67
N ALA A 361 -60.68 3.35 -1.74
CA ALA A 361 -61.51 4.54 -1.92
C ALA A 361 -60.70 5.77 -2.40
N LEU A 362 -59.36 5.69 -2.44
CA LEU A 362 -58.49 6.76 -2.95
C LEU A 362 -58.54 6.85 -4.50
N PRO A 363 -58.60 8.05 -5.08
CA PRO A 363 -58.61 8.24 -6.53
C PRO A 363 -57.32 7.69 -7.18
N GLY A 364 -57.45 6.94 -8.27
CA GLY A 364 -56.31 6.39 -9.03
C GLY A 364 -55.84 5.00 -8.59
N VAL A 365 -56.40 4.41 -7.53
CA VAL A 365 -56.05 3.05 -7.10
C VAL A 365 -56.89 2.01 -7.87
N PRO A 366 -56.27 1.00 -8.52
CA PRO A 366 -57.01 -0.02 -9.26
C PRO A 366 -58.01 -0.77 -8.35
N LYS A 367 -59.21 -1.08 -8.85
CA LYS A 367 -60.30 -1.70 -8.07
C LYS A 367 -59.79 -2.90 -7.24
N ARG A 368 -60.24 -2.98 -5.99
CA ARG A 368 -59.89 -4.02 -4.98
C ARG A 368 -59.82 -5.45 -5.52
N ASN A 369 -60.71 -5.80 -6.44
CA ASN A 369 -60.78 -7.14 -7.01
C ASN A 369 -59.58 -7.44 -7.91
N VAL A 370 -59.04 -6.46 -8.64
CA VAL A 370 -57.91 -6.65 -9.56
C VAL A 370 -56.61 -6.93 -8.80
N LEU A 371 -56.31 -6.12 -7.77
CA LEU A 371 -55.13 -6.31 -6.92
C LEU A 371 -55.24 -7.57 -6.06
N ARG A 372 -56.43 -7.87 -5.52
CA ARG A 372 -56.68 -9.12 -4.78
C ARG A 372 -56.54 -10.35 -5.67
N ASP A 373 -57.10 -10.31 -6.89
CA ASP A 373 -57.03 -11.45 -7.80
C ASP A 373 -55.61 -11.61 -8.34
N TRP A 374 -54.87 -10.52 -8.57
CA TRP A 374 -53.44 -10.58 -8.89
C TRP A 374 -52.63 -11.16 -7.73
N TRP A 375 -52.82 -10.65 -6.50
CA TRP A 375 -52.12 -11.16 -5.32
C TRP A 375 -52.47 -12.61 -5.05
N ARG A 376 -53.74 -12.99 -5.14
CA ARG A 376 -54.19 -14.38 -4.98
C ARG A 376 -53.59 -15.27 -6.06
N ARG A 377 -53.57 -14.84 -7.33
CA ARG A 377 -52.89 -15.58 -8.41
C ARG A 377 -51.39 -15.70 -8.15
N PHE A 378 -50.77 -14.66 -7.62
CA PHE A 378 -49.35 -14.64 -7.27
C PHE A 378 -49.03 -15.52 -6.07
N ASP A 379 -49.86 -15.50 -5.02
CA ASP A 379 -49.75 -16.34 -3.84
C ASP A 379 -50.03 -17.81 -4.17
N ASP A 380 -51.10 -18.10 -4.93
CA ASP A 380 -51.38 -19.43 -5.47
C ASP A 380 -50.27 -19.89 -6.42
N TRP A 381 -49.63 -18.96 -7.15
CA TRP A 381 -48.46 -19.27 -7.97
C TRP A 381 -47.25 -19.60 -7.07
N LEU A 382 -46.95 -18.79 -6.06
CA LEU A 382 -45.86 -19.03 -5.10
C LEU A 382 -46.07 -20.35 -4.35
N LEU A 383 -47.29 -20.63 -3.87
CA LEU A 383 -47.64 -21.84 -3.13
C LEU A 383 -47.47 -23.10 -4.00
N ARG A 384 -47.91 -23.04 -5.26
CA ARG A 384 -47.67 -24.12 -6.24
C ARG A 384 -46.19 -24.32 -6.56
N HIS A 385 -45.41 -23.24 -6.53
CA HIS A 385 -43.97 -23.28 -6.79
C HIS A 385 -43.15 -23.67 -5.55
N SER A 386 -43.64 -23.41 -4.34
CA SER A 386 -43.00 -23.75 -3.06
C SER A 386 -43.35 -25.15 -2.57
N TYR A 387 -44.37 -25.79 -3.14
CA TYR A 387 -44.69 -27.19 -2.85
C TYR A 387 -43.50 -28.10 -3.18
N LEU A 388 -42.92 -28.70 -2.14
CA LEU A 388 -41.86 -29.69 -2.24
C LEU A 388 -42.51 -31.06 -2.51
N PRO A 389 -42.29 -31.68 -3.68
CA PRO A 389 -42.78 -33.04 -3.92
C PRO A 389 -42.17 -34.01 -2.91
N THR A 390 -42.94 -35.01 -2.51
CA THR A 390 -42.51 -36.07 -1.57
C THR A 390 -41.49 -37.03 -2.18
N GLU A 391 -41.38 -37.04 -3.52
CA GLU A 391 -40.43 -37.81 -4.31
C GLU A 391 -39.50 -36.85 -5.09
N ASP A 392 -38.33 -37.32 -5.54
CA ASP A 392 -37.28 -36.50 -6.21
C ASP A 392 -37.67 -36.05 -7.64
N ASP A 393 -38.92 -36.29 -8.04
CA ASP A 393 -39.50 -35.89 -9.31
C ASP A 393 -39.89 -34.40 -9.26
N SER A 394 -38.86 -33.56 -9.41
CA SER A 394 -39.06 -32.15 -9.75
C SER A 394 -39.83 -32.09 -11.07
N PRO A 395 -40.99 -31.41 -11.15
CA PRO A 395 -41.71 -31.32 -12.41
C PRO A 395 -40.84 -30.68 -13.48
N GLU A 396 -40.88 -31.27 -14.69
CA GLU A 396 -40.06 -30.85 -15.83
C GLU A 396 -40.25 -29.36 -16.10
N ILE A 397 -39.14 -28.62 -16.17
CA ILE A 397 -39.19 -27.21 -16.48
C ILE A 397 -39.24 -27.08 -18.01
N PRO A 398 -40.22 -26.37 -18.59
CA PRO A 398 -40.52 -26.42 -20.03
C PRO A 398 -39.36 -26.09 -20.98
N TRP A 399 -38.37 -25.33 -20.53
CA TRP A 399 -37.21 -24.93 -21.34
C TRP A 399 -36.01 -25.89 -21.23
N GLN A 400 -36.05 -26.90 -20.36
CA GLN A 400 -34.97 -27.88 -20.15
C GLN A 400 -34.99 -29.01 -21.18
N VAL A 401 -35.14 -28.70 -22.46
CA VAL A 401 -35.20 -29.72 -23.54
C VAL A 401 -33.95 -30.61 -23.55
N TRP A 402 -32.79 -30.07 -23.14
CA TRP A 402 -31.52 -30.79 -22.98
C TRP A 402 -31.56 -31.93 -21.95
N MET A 403 -32.47 -31.89 -20.97
CA MET A 403 -32.65 -33.00 -20.00
C MET A 403 -33.12 -34.27 -20.69
N THR A 404 -33.95 -34.17 -21.74
CA THR A 404 -34.36 -35.33 -22.52
C THR A 404 -33.19 -35.99 -23.26
N TRP A 405 -32.13 -35.23 -23.56
CA TRP A 405 -30.90 -35.75 -24.17
C TRP A 405 -30.03 -36.45 -23.12
N LEU A 406 -29.91 -35.88 -21.92
CA LEU A 406 -29.22 -36.48 -20.78
C LEU A 406 -29.90 -37.77 -20.29
N GLN A 407 -31.23 -37.82 -20.28
CA GLN A 407 -31.99 -39.01 -19.91
C GLN A 407 -31.84 -40.16 -20.92
N ARG A 408 -31.46 -39.86 -22.18
CA ARG A 408 -31.14 -40.86 -23.21
C ARG A 408 -29.74 -41.47 -23.03
N ILE A 409 -28.89 -40.91 -22.17
CA ILE A 409 -27.58 -41.50 -21.87
C ILE A 409 -27.80 -42.77 -21.06
N PRO A 410 -27.35 -43.95 -21.56
CA PRO A 410 -27.56 -45.21 -20.86
C PRO A 410 -26.85 -45.19 -19.52
N ARG A 411 -27.58 -45.47 -18.44
CA ARG A 411 -26.98 -45.61 -17.11
C ARG A 411 -26.08 -46.85 -17.08
N PRO A 412 -24.87 -46.76 -16.50
CA PRO A 412 -23.99 -47.90 -16.39
C PRO A 412 -24.67 -48.99 -15.56
N LYS A 413 -24.61 -50.25 -16.04
CA LYS A 413 -25.11 -51.40 -15.28
C LYS A 413 -24.36 -51.50 -13.93
N PRO A 414 -24.99 -52.04 -12.87
CA PRO A 414 -24.32 -52.29 -11.60
C PRO A 414 -23.07 -53.14 -11.83
N ALA A 415 -21.96 -52.74 -11.23
CA ALA A 415 -20.70 -53.45 -11.38
C ALA A 415 -20.68 -54.70 -10.48
N PRO A 416 -20.09 -55.82 -10.94
CA PRO A 416 -19.94 -57.00 -10.09
C PRO A 416 -18.98 -56.73 -8.91
N PRO A 417 -19.05 -57.51 -7.81
CA PRO A 417 -18.21 -57.27 -6.62
C PRO A 417 -16.70 -57.28 -6.89
N SER A 418 -16.23 -58.10 -7.83
CA SER A 418 -14.83 -58.11 -8.27
C SER A 418 -14.42 -56.80 -8.96
N ALA A 419 -15.33 -56.18 -9.72
CA ALA A 419 -15.09 -54.88 -10.33
C ALA A 419 -15.09 -53.73 -9.31
N HIS A 420 -15.82 -53.85 -8.19
CA HIS A 420 -15.73 -52.88 -7.09
C HIS A 420 -14.33 -52.83 -6.50
N GLN A 421 -13.72 -53.99 -6.26
CA GLN A 421 -12.35 -54.08 -5.74
C GLN A 421 -11.34 -53.49 -6.72
N VAL A 422 -11.41 -53.84 -8.01
CA VAL A 422 -10.51 -53.28 -9.04
C VAL A 422 -10.65 -51.76 -9.15
N ARG A 423 -11.88 -51.23 -9.13
CA ARG A 423 -12.13 -49.79 -9.19
C ARG A 423 -11.62 -49.05 -7.95
N LEU A 424 -11.80 -49.63 -6.76
CA LEU A 424 -11.24 -49.07 -5.52
C LEU A 424 -9.71 -49.05 -5.57
N THR A 425 -9.07 -50.15 -5.97
CA THR A 425 -7.60 -50.21 -6.13
C THR A 425 -7.11 -49.19 -7.14
N LEU A 426 -7.76 -49.07 -8.30
CA LEU A 426 -7.42 -48.05 -9.29
C LEU A 426 -7.56 -46.63 -8.73
N LEU A 427 -8.62 -46.35 -7.97
CA LEU A 427 -8.83 -45.04 -7.36
C LEU A 427 -7.75 -44.71 -6.34
N VAL A 428 -7.37 -45.67 -5.49
CA VAL A 428 -6.25 -45.53 -4.55
C VAL A 428 -4.93 -45.32 -5.29
N CYS A 429 -4.65 -46.10 -6.35
CA CYS A 429 -3.46 -45.93 -7.17
C CYS A 429 -3.41 -44.54 -7.83
N LEU A 430 -4.54 -44.02 -8.29
CA LEU A 430 -4.63 -42.70 -8.94
C LEU A 430 -4.38 -41.58 -7.92
N VAL A 431 -4.94 -41.70 -6.70
CA VAL A 431 -4.66 -40.78 -5.59
C VAL A 431 -3.19 -40.81 -5.19
N LEU A 432 -2.59 -42.01 -5.04
CA LEU A 432 -1.18 -42.17 -4.69
C LEU A 432 -0.26 -41.67 -5.81
N ALA A 433 -0.58 -41.94 -7.07
CA ALA A 433 0.16 -41.43 -8.22
C ALA A 433 0.09 -39.90 -8.29
N GLY A 434 -1.09 -39.32 -8.07
CA GLY A 434 -1.26 -37.87 -7.97
C GLY A 434 -0.44 -37.26 -6.84
N ALA A 435 -0.47 -37.87 -5.65
CA ALA A 435 0.35 -37.44 -4.51
C ALA A 435 1.86 -37.56 -4.80
N LEU A 436 2.30 -38.65 -5.44
CA LEU A 436 3.69 -38.88 -5.81
C LEU A 436 4.17 -37.89 -6.88
N LEU A 437 3.35 -37.63 -7.90
CA LEU A 437 3.64 -36.64 -8.94
C LEU A 437 3.69 -35.22 -8.35
N GLY A 438 2.75 -34.90 -7.47
CA GLY A 438 2.75 -33.65 -6.71
C GLY A 438 4.01 -33.49 -5.86
N TYR A 439 4.39 -34.52 -5.10
CA TYR A 439 5.60 -34.55 -4.30
C TYR A 439 6.88 -34.42 -5.14
N ARG A 440 6.97 -35.14 -6.27
CA ARG A 440 8.08 -35.02 -7.22
C ARG A 440 8.19 -33.62 -7.81
N SER A 441 7.06 -33.06 -8.25
CA SER A 441 7.00 -31.69 -8.78
C SER A 441 7.45 -30.66 -7.73
N TYR A 442 6.95 -30.79 -6.50
CA TYR A 442 7.36 -29.96 -5.37
C TYR A 442 8.85 -30.06 -5.07
N ARG A 443 9.40 -31.28 -4.99
CA ARG A 443 10.82 -31.52 -4.75
C ARG A 443 11.71 -30.95 -5.86
N ASN A 444 11.31 -31.09 -7.11
CA ASN A 444 12.07 -30.55 -8.24
C ASN A 444 12.08 -29.02 -8.22
N ARG A 445 10.96 -28.38 -7.88
CA ARG A 445 10.86 -26.91 -7.78
C ARG A 445 11.74 -26.33 -6.67
N ILE A 446 11.84 -27.00 -5.53
CA ILE A 446 12.66 -26.53 -4.40
C ILE A 446 14.16 -26.66 -4.69
N ASN A 447 14.55 -27.61 -5.52
CA ASN A 447 15.95 -27.89 -5.85
C ASN A 447 16.44 -27.19 -7.12
N ASP A 448 15.69 -26.21 -7.63
CA ASP A 448 16.11 -25.40 -8.77
C ASP A 448 17.09 -24.28 -8.31
N PRO A 449 18.32 -24.20 -8.85
CA PRO A 449 19.31 -23.19 -8.44
C PRO A 449 18.80 -21.75 -8.52
N LEU A 450 18.02 -21.40 -9.56
CA LEU A 450 17.49 -20.06 -9.74
C LEU A 450 16.52 -19.72 -8.60
N ARG A 451 15.60 -20.64 -8.28
CA ARG A 451 14.63 -20.50 -7.19
C ARG A 451 15.29 -20.42 -5.82
N ILE A 452 16.45 -21.05 -5.61
CA ILE A 452 17.17 -20.95 -4.34
C ILE A 452 17.71 -19.54 -4.12
N VAL A 453 18.21 -18.89 -5.17
CA VAL A 453 18.67 -17.49 -5.11
C VAL A 453 17.47 -16.55 -4.90
N GLU A 454 16.38 -16.72 -5.65
CA GLU A 454 15.15 -15.95 -5.46
C GLU A 454 14.64 -16.08 -4.01
N ALA A 455 14.56 -17.30 -3.49
CA ALA A 455 14.09 -17.57 -2.14
C ALA A 455 15.06 -17.04 -1.06
N TYR A 456 16.37 -16.99 -1.34
CA TYR A 456 17.34 -16.37 -0.44
C TYR A 456 17.07 -14.86 -0.28
N TYR A 457 16.83 -14.15 -1.37
CA TYR A 457 16.46 -12.72 -1.32
C TYR A 457 15.09 -12.48 -0.68
N ASP A 458 14.11 -13.35 -0.95
CA ASP A 458 12.80 -13.32 -0.28
C ASP A 458 12.93 -13.51 1.25
N ASP A 459 13.73 -14.48 1.67
CA ASP A 459 13.98 -14.70 3.10
C ASP A 459 14.70 -13.49 3.75
N LEU A 460 15.62 -12.82 3.03
CA LEU A 460 16.26 -11.59 3.51
C LEU A 460 15.27 -10.41 3.62
N ASP A 461 14.44 -10.13 2.60
CA ASP A 461 13.44 -9.04 2.62
C ASP A 461 12.46 -9.18 3.79
N PHE A 462 12.00 -10.42 4.03
CA PHE A 462 11.07 -10.74 5.11
C PHE A 462 11.75 -11.01 6.47
N ARG A 463 13.07 -10.75 6.59
CA ARG A 463 13.87 -10.94 7.81
C ARG A 463 13.82 -12.37 8.38
N ARG A 464 13.64 -13.37 7.51
CA ARG A 464 13.72 -14.81 7.80
C ARG A 464 15.17 -15.29 7.76
N PHE A 465 16.02 -14.72 8.62
CA PHE A 465 17.48 -14.96 8.58
C PHE A 465 17.87 -16.43 8.80
N GLY A 466 17.08 -17.19 9.56
CA GLY A 466 17.28 -18.63 9.74
C GLY A 466 17.12 -19.40 8.43
N ASP A 467 16.02 -19.16 7.71
CA ASP A 467 15.74 -19.82 6.43
C ASP A 467 16.79 -19.42 5.37
N ALA A 468 17.18 -18.14 5.33
CA ALA A 468 18.25 -17.66 4.46
C ALA A 468 19.60 -18.37 4.76
N TYR A 469 19.94 -18.53 6.04
CA TYR A 469 21.16 -19.22 6.47
C TYR A 469 21.17 -20.71 6.12
N GLU A 470 20.02 -21.39 6.14
CA GLU A 470 19.90 -22.79 5.75
C GLU A 470 20.12 -23.04 4.26
N ARG A 471 20.03 -22.00 3.42
CA ARG A 471 20.34 -22.07 1.98
C ARG A 471 21.84 -21.97 1.69
N LEU A 472 22.63 -21.51 2.66
CA LEU A 472 24.08 -21.42 2.51
C LEU A 472 24.74 -22.80 2.60
N ASP A 473 25.87 -22.98 1.91
CA ASP A 473 26.62 -24.24 1.92
C ASP A 473 27.08 -24.60 3.34
N PRO A 474 26.64 -25.76 3.89
CA PRO A 474 26.98 -26.16 5.25
C PRO A 474 28.48 -26.34 5.49
N GLU A 475 29.29 -26.57 4.45
CA GLU A 475 30.74 -26.73 4.57
C GLU A 475 31.48 -25.38 4.68
N THR A 476 30.98 -24.33 4.01
CA THR A 476 31.69 -23.04 3.92
C THR A 476 31.02 -21.89 4.68
N ARG A 477 29.75 -22.04 5.09
CA ARG A 477 29.02 -20.96 5.77
C ARG A 477 29.65 -20.66 7.15
N PRO A 478 29.71 -19.37 7.56
CA PRO A 478 30.13 -19.00 8.91
C PRO A 478 29.13 -19.51 9.95
N SER A 479 29.43 -19.37 11.25
CA SER A 479 28.42 -19.66 12.29
C SER A 479 27.19 -18.76 12.13
N TYR A 480 26.03 -19.19 12.62
CA TYR A 480 24.80 -18.40 12.51
C TYR A 480 24.94 -17.02 13.17
N GLU A 481 25.62 -16.95 14.32
CA GLU A 481 25.90 -15.68 15.00
C GLU A 481 26.83 -14.78 14.18
N GLN A 482 27.87 -15.34 13.57
CA GLN A 482 28.77 -14.59 12.70
C GLN A 482 28.06 -14.12 11.42
N TYR A 483 27.21 -14.96 10.82
CA TYR A 483 26.37 -14.58 9.68
C TYR A 483 25.46 -13.40 10.01
N ARG A 484 24.79 -13.46 11.17
CA ARG A 484 23.94 -12.35 11.64
C ARG A 484 24.75 -11.08 11.91
N LEU A 485 25.93 -11.21 12.49
CA LEU A 485 26.83 -10.09 12.72
C LEU A 485 27.23 -9.44 11.38
N GLU A 486 27.67 -10.23 10.41
CA GLU A 486 28.09 -9.73 9.10
C GLU A 486 26.94 -9.06 8.34
N LEU A 487 25.73 -9.59 8.42
CA LEU A 487 24.53 -8.93 7.90
C LEU A 487 24.21 -7.61 8.62
N SER A 488 24.47 -7.53 9.93
CA SER A 488 24.23 -6.30 10.72
C SER A 488 25.30 -5.23 10.51
N VAL A 489 26.50 -5.63 10.07
CA VAL A 489 27.64 -4.73 9.87
C VAL A 489 27.51 -3.94 8.57
N VAL A 490 26.86 -4.50 7.56
CA VAL A 490 26.55 -3.80 6.31
C VAL A 490 25.28 -2.96 6.55
N GLY A 491 25.47 -1.75 7.06
CA GLY A 491 24.41 -0.76 7.23
C GLY A 491 24.10 -0.02 5.93
N GLY A 492 23.25 1.01 6.02
CA GLY A 492 22.95 1.89 4.90
C GLY A 492 21.49 1.87 4.46
N LEU A 493 21.20 2.67 3.44
CA LEU A 493 19.87 2.84 2.88
C LEU A 493 19.29 1.51 2.38
N LEU A 494 20.07 0.72 1.62
CA LEU A 494 19.59 -0.54 1.04
C LEU A 494 19.45 -1.66 2.06
N ALA A 495 20.36 -1.74 3.03
CA ALA A 495 20.34 -2.81 4.02
C ALA A 495 19.23 -2.64 5.07
N SER A 496 18.93 -1.39 5.46
CA SER A 496 18.06 -1.11 6.60
C SER A 496 16.72 -0.45 6.24
N TYR A 497 16.66 0.27 5.12
CA TYR A 497 15.54 1.18 4.78
C TYR A 497 14.94 0.92 3.39
N ALA A 498 15.22 -0.24 2.80
CA ALA A 498 14.67 -0.65 1.52
C ALA A 498 13.73 -1.85 1.64
N LYS A 499 12.93 -2.04 0.60
CA LYS A 499 12.14 -3.24 0.35
C LYS A 499 12.54 -3.81 -1.00
N LEU A 500 12.70 -5.12 -1.09
CA LEU A 500 12.88 -5.80 -2.37
C LEU A 500 11.56 -5.77 -3.15
N ASP A 501 11.60 -5.23 -4.37
CA ASP A 501 10.47 -5.21 -5.29
C ASP A 501 10.48 -6.46 -6.18
N SER A 502 11.61 -6.68 -6.86
CA SER A 502 11.77 -7.79 -7.79
C SER A 502 13.20 -8.32 -7.82
N VAL A 503 13.30 -9.62 -8.14
CA VAL A 503 14.57 -10.33 -8.32
C VAL A 503 14.48 -11.16 -9.60
N TYR A 504 15.39 -10.89 -10.53
CA TYR A 504 15.55 -11.64 -11.77
C TYR A 504 16.83 -12.45 -11.69
N THR A 505 16.70 -13.77 -11.83
CA THR A 505 17.84 -14.67 -11.77
C THR A 505 18.13 -15.28 -13.14
N SER A 506 19.40 -15.27 -13.53
CA SER A 506 19.86 -15.85 -14.79
C SER A 506 21.15 -16.62 -14.60
N PHE A 507 21.36 -17.66 -15.40
CA PHE A 507 22.60 -18.44 -15.36
C PHE A 507 23.71 -17.69 -16.09
N VAL A 508 24.84 -17.50 -15.42
CA VAL A 508 26.10 -17.02 -16.04
C VAL A 508 26.93 -18.21 -16.51
N ARG A 509 27.03 -19.24 -15.67
CA ARG A 509 27.80 -20.48 -15.96
C ARG A 509 27.12 -21.67 -15.32
N GLN A 510 27.05 -22.78 -16.04
CA GLN A 510 26.45 -24.02 -15.57
C GLN A 510 27.43 -25.18 -15.67
N GLU A 511 27.74 -25.81 -14.54
CA GLU A 511 28.49 -27.05 -14.43
C GLU A 511 27.68 -28.06 -13.60
N PRO A 512 27.97 -29.37 -13.69
CA PRO A 512 27.17 -30.40 -13.02
C PRO A 512 27.00 -30.21 -11.50
N ASP A 513 28.06 -29.74 -10.83
CA ASP A 513 28.12 -29.57 -9.37
C ASP A 513 28.36 -28.12 -8.92
N ARG A 514 28.48 -27.18 -9.87
CA ARG A 514 28.71 -25.77 -9.60
C ARG A 514 27.99 -24.91 -10.62
N VAL A 515 27.22 -23.93 -10.16
CA VAL A 515 26.57 -22.96 -11.05
C VAL A 515 26.86 -21.55 -10.56
N VAL A 516 26.92 -20.61 -11.50
CA VAL A 516 27.04 -19.19 -11.22
C VAL A 516 25.77 -18.52 -11.71
N VAL A 517 25.07 -17.85 -10.80
CA VAL A 517 23.79 -17.20 -11.04
C VAL A 517 23.98 -15.70 -10.85
N ARG A 518 23.55 -14.92 -11.83
CA ARG A 518 23.42 -13.47 -11.72
C ARG A 518 22.03 -13.15 -11.17
N ALA A 519 21.97 -12.34 -10.14
CA ALA A 519 20.75 -11.80 -9.56
C ALA A 519 20.72 -10.28 -9.81
N ASP A 520 19.80 -9.84 -10.66
CA ASP A 520 19.48 -8.44 -10.84
C ASP A 520 18.27 -8.13 -9.95
N THR A 521 18.45 -7.22 -9.00
CA THR A 521 17.45 -6.87 -7.99
C THR A 521 17.06 -5.41 -8.09
N ILE A 522 15.77 -5.16 -7.88
CA ILE A 522 15.21 -3.82 -7.78
C ILE A 522 14.76 -3.62 -6.35
N TRP A 523 15.32 -2.60 -5.70
CA TRP A 523 15.03 -2.21 -4.33
C TRP A 523 14.27 -0.89 -4.36
N ILE A 524 13.17 -0.82 -3.61
CA ILE A 524 12.41 0.40 -3.42
C ILE A 524 12.76 0.94 -2.04
N THR A 525 13.07 2.23 -1.96
CA THR A 525 13.20 2.97 -0.69
C THR A 525 12.13 4.04 -0.63
N ALA A 526 11.90 4.64 0.54
CA ALA A 526 10.98 5.78 0.64
C ALA A 526 11.47 7.04 -0.10
N LEU A 527 12.73 7.05 -0.56
CA LEU A 527 13.35 8.16 -1.29
C LEU A 527 13.32 7.90 -2.81
N GLN A 528 13.92 6.79 -3.26
CA GLN A 528 14.05 6.41 -4.67
C GLN A 528 14.21 4.89 -4.90
N GLU A 529 14.14 4.46 -6.16
CA GLU A 529 14.44 3.09 -6.62
C GLU A 529 15.96 2.89 -6.79
N TYR A 530 16.44 1.68 -6.48
CA TYR A 530 17.83 1.27 -6.69
C TYR A 530 17.90 -0.07 -7.39
N ARG A 531 18.77 -0.14 -8.41
CA ARG A 531 19.06 -1.37 -9.13
C ARG A 531 20.42 -1.88 -8.73
N THR A 532 20.50 -3.16 -8.34
CA THR A 532 21.77 -3.79 -7.99
C THR A 532 21.92 -5.12 -8.70
N THR A 533 23.14 -5.41 -9.13
CA THR A 533 23.50 -6.69 -9.75
C THR A 533 24.50 -7.39 -8.85
N GLN A 534 24.17 -8.62 -8.44
CA GLN A 534 25.05 -9.46 -7.64
C GLN A 534 25.24 -10.82 -8.31
N THR A 535 26.43 -11.39 -8.19
CA THR A 535 26.74 -12.72 -8.72
C THR A 535 26.90 -13.70 -7.56
N HIS A 536 26.12 -14.77 -7.58
CA HIS A 536 26.13 -15.83 -6.59
C HIS A 536 26.72 -17.11 -7.18
N THR A 537 27.57 -17.78 -6.41
CA THR A 537 28.04 -19.12 -6.74
C THR A 537 27.24 -20.14 -5.93
N LEU A 538 26.70 -21.16 -6.58
CA LEU A 538 26.04 -22.28 -5.92
C LEU A 538 26.81 -23.57 -6.17
N VAL A 539 26.84 -24.42 -5.16
CA VAL A 539 27.48 -25.74 -5.19
C VAL A 539 26.45 -26.83 -4.89
N LYS A 540 26.61 -27.98 -5.52
CA LYS A 540 25.74 -29.14 -5.30
C LYS A 540 26.36 -30.05 -4.25
N ARG A 541 25.62 -30.35 -3.19
CA ARG A 541 25.98 -31.28 -2.12
C ARG A 541 24.84 -32.27 -1.91
N ASN A 542 25.14 -33.58 -2.00
CA ASN A 542 24.15 -34.65 -1.81
C ASN A 542 22.86 -34.49 -2.64
N GLY A 543 22.97 -33.97 -3.86
CA GLY A 543 21.83 -33.75 -4.75
C GLY A 543 20.99 -32.49 -4.47
N LYS A 544 21.38 -31.64 -3.51
CA LYS A 544 20.78 -30.34 -3.20
C LYS A 544 21.77 -29.21 -3.52
N TRP A 545 21.26 -28.08 -4.00
CA TRP A 545 22.06 -26.89 -4.27
C TRP A 545 22.11 -25.98 -3.05
N TYR A 546 23.26 -25.35 -2.83
CA TYR A 546 23.52 -24.42 -1.74
C TYR A 546 24.29 -23.21 -2.24
N LEU A 547 24.07 -22.06 -1.62
CA LEU A 547 24.69 -20.79 -1.96
C LEU A 547 26.02 -20.62 -1.20
N LEU A 548 27.07 -20.21 -1.89
CA LEU A 548 28.38 -19.98 -1.29
C LEU A 548 28.43 -18.56 -0.73
N PHE A 549 28.65 -18.44 0.58
CA PHE A 549 28.64 -17.15 1.26
C PHE A 549 29.92 -16.35 0.94
N PRO A 550 29.81 -15.09 0.48
CA PRO A 550 30.98 -14.26 0.18
C PRO A 550 31.77 -13.92 1.45
N LYS A 551 33.09 -13.69 1.34
CA LYS A 551 33.91 -13.27 2.47
C LYS A 551 33.73 -11.77 2.75
N SER A 552 33.53 -11.40 4.01
CA SER A 552 33.39 -10.01 4.45
C SER A 552 34.73 -9.30 4.67
N ASP A 553 34.68 -7.96 4.65
CA ASP A 553 35.83 -7.11 4.96
C ASP A 553 36.06 -7.02 6.48
N ILE A 554 37.19 -7.56 6.93
CA ILE A 554 37.60 -7.64 8.33
C ILE A 554 38.50 -6.47 8.78
N ARG A 555 38.63 -5.40 7.98
CA ARG A 555 39.43 -4.23 8.37
C ARG A 555 38.88 -3.64 9.68
N ILE A 556 39.78 -3.39 10.64
CA ILE A 556 39.51 -2.75 11.94
C ILE A 556 39.78 -1.24 11.80
N PRO A 557 39.00 -0.35 12.45
CA PRO A 557 39.32 1.08 12.45
C PRO A 557 40.68 1.34 13.14
N PRO A 558 41.42 2.40 12.74
CA PRO A 558 42.73 2.69 13.32
C PRO A 558 42.65 2.93 14.84
N ASP A 559 41.68 3.73 15.30
CA ASP A 559 41.43 3.96 16.73
C ASP A 559 40.12 3.29 17.16
N GLN A 560 40.21 2.34 18.11
CA GLN A 560 39.02 1.70 18.68
C GLN A 560 38.21 2.65 19.57
N PHE A 561 38.86 3.65 20.15
CA PHE A 561 38.23 4.64 21.01
C PHE A 561 38.86 6.01 20.74
N PHE A 562 38.04 6.94 20.25
CA PHE A 562 38.44 8.31 19.97
C PHE A 562 37.38 9.26 20.52
N ARG A 563 37.77 10.51 20.74
CA ARG A 563 36.90 11.54 21.34
C ARG A 563 36.85 12.74 20.41
N GLN A 564 35.67 13.34 20.28
CA GLN A 564 35.48 14.58 19.55
C GLN A 564 34.78 15.59 20.48
N PRO A 565 35.35 16.79 20.67
CA PRO A 565 34.63 17.86 21.36
C PRO A 565 33.47 18.33 20.47
N SER A 566 32.28 18.50 21.05
CA SER A 566 31.08 18.97 20.35
C SER A 566 30.39 20.08 21.12
N VAL A 567 29.84 21.06 20.41
CA VAL A 567 28.88 22.02 20.96
C VAL A 567 27.50 21.36 20.97
N ALA A 568 26.77 21.49 22.07
CA ALA A 568 25.43 20.96 22.21
C ALA A 568 24.44 22.12 22.43
N TRP A 569 23.31 22.07 21.73
CA TRP A 569 22.22 23.04 21.87
C TRP A 569 21.03 22.39 22.57
N GLY A 570 20.43 23.12 23.52
CA GLY A 570 19.25 22.68 24.24
C GLY A 570 18.25 23.81 24.35
N SER A 571 17.08 23.65 23.73
CA SER A 571 15.98 24.59 23.89
C SER A 571 15.11 24.16 25.07
N GLN A 572 15.10 24.98 26.13
CA GLN A 572 14.12 24.86 27.20
C GLN A 572 12.82 25.51 26.71
N GLN A 573 11.86 24.68 26.26
CA GLN A 573 10.55 25.17 25.83
C GLN A 573 9.94 26.09 26.90
N ARG A 574 9.46 27.27 26.51
CA ARG A 574 9.01 28.33 27.43
C ARG A 574 7.63 28.07 28.08
N ARG A 575 7.19 26.81 28.17
CA ARG A 575 5.84 26.50 28.68
C ARG A 575 5.74 26.82 30.18
N ARG A 576 4.96 27.85 30.52
CA ARG A 576 4.48 28.07 31.89
C ARG A 576 3.37 27.07 32.21
N VAL A 577 3.34 26.53 33.44
CA VAL A 577 2.23 25.71 33.92
C VAL A 577 1.03 26.62 34.14
N THR A 578 0.16 26.74 33.13
CA THR A 578 -1.08 27.53 33.18
C THR A 578 -2.24 26.73 32.60
N ASP A 579 -3.46 27.08 33.00
CA ASP A 579 -4.73 26.53 32.51
C ASP A 579 -5.19 27.15 31.17
N ARG A 580 -4.41 28.11 30.62
CA ARG A 580 -4.69 28.82 29.37
C ARG A 580 -3.87 28.30 28.20
N THR A 581 -4.38 28.54 26.99
CA THR A 581 -3.72 28.22 25.72
C THR A 581 -2.35 28.88 25.59
N THR A 582 -1.49 28.27 24.77
CA THR A 582 -0.14 28.73 24.45
C THR A 582 -0.11 30.24 24.18
N ALA A 583 0.61 30.99 25.01
CA ALA A 583 0.70 32.43 24.84
C ALA A 583 1.66 32.75 23.68
N PHE A 584 1.53 33.93 23.06
CA PHE A 584 2.48 34.40 22.04
C PHE A 584 3.94 34.41 22.55
N ALA A 585 4.14 34.53 23.87
CA ALA A 585 5.45 34.47 24.53
C ALA A 585 6.06 33.04 24.62
N ASP A 586 5.28 32.00 24.34
CA ASP A 586 5.72 30.60 24.33
C ASP A 586 6.23 30.16 22.94
N ILE A 587 6.11 31.03 21.93
CA ILE A 587 6.62 30.82 20.56
C ILE A 587 8.15 30.86 20.61
N LEU A 588 8.81 29.85 20.04
CA LEU A 588 10.27 29.80 19.91
C LEU A 588 10.75 31.02 19.11
N ASP A 589 11.95 31.50 19.44
CA ASP A 589 12.58 32.56 18.66
C ASP A 589 12.73 32.13 17.20
N ARG A 590 12.70 33.09 16.28
CA ARG A 590 12.84 32.84 14.83
C ARG A 590 14.24 33.28 14.40
N PRO A 591 15.16 32.33 14.12
CA PRO A 591 16.52 32.66 13.72
C PRO A 591 16.56 33.57 12.50
N GLU A 592 17.49 34.54 12.49
CA GLU A 592 17.69 35.41 11.33
C GLU A 592 18.29 34.64 10.13
N LEU A 593 17.63 34.76 8.98
CA LEU A 593 18.03 34.14 7.72
C LEU A 593 18.28 35.20 6.65
N GLN A 594 19.25 34.96 5.78
CA GLN A 594 19.47 35.74 4.57
C GLN A 594 19.50 34.80 3.35
N ILE A 595 18.66 35.08 2.34
CA ILE A 595 18.75 34.43 1.03
C ILE A 595 19.82 35.16 0.22
N LEU A 596 20.83 34.46 -0.27
CA LEU A 596 21.98 35.06 -0.97
C LEU A 596 21.77 35.11 -2.49
N SER A 597 21.14 34.08 -3.05
CA SER A 597 20.76 34.03 -4.46
C SER A 597 19.50 33.19 -4.64
N ALA A 598 18.73 33.51 -5.68
CA ALA A 598 17.59 32.73 -6.13
C ALA A 598 17.34 33.00 -7.62
N ARG A 599 17.15 31.94 -8.41
CA ARG A 599 16.75 32.03 -9.82
C ARG A 599 15.75 30.94 -10.18
N LEU A 600 14.91 31.23 -11.16
CA LEU A 600 14.00 30.26 -11.76
C LEU A 600 14.66 29.66 -13.00
N VAL A 601 14.81 28.35 -12.99
CA VAL A 601 15.39 27.57 -14.07
C VAL A 601 14.44 26.48 -14.52
N LYS A 602 14.72 25.93 -15.70
CA LYS A 602 14.00 24.81 -16.27
C LYS A 602 15.02 23.77 -16.74
N VAL A 603 14.88 22.55 -16.23
CA VAL A 603 15.74 21.40 -16.57
C VAL A 603 14.83 20.23 -16.91
N ASN A 604 15.01 19.59 -18.07
CA ASN A 604 14.18 18.44 -18.51
C ASN A 604 12.66 18.71 -18.40
N ASP A 605 12.20 19.87 -18.86
CA ASP A 605 10.81 20.35 -18.76
C ASP A 605 10.25 20.58 -17.34
N ARG A 606 11.10 20.49 -16.32
CA ARG A 606 10.73 20.78 -14.92
C ARG A 606 11.19 22.17 -14.52
N TYR A 607 10.25 22.99 -14.03
CA TYR A 607 10.57 24.26 -13.40
C TYR A 607 11.10 24.02 -12.00
N SER A 608 12.20 24.68 -11.66
CA SER A 608 12.78 24.67 -10.33
C SER A 608 13.28 26.05 -9.96
N VAL A 609 13.10 26.43 -8.69
CA VAL A 609 13.77 27.61 -8.13
C VAL A 609 14.98 27.14 -7.35
N VAL A 610 16.16 27.59 -7.75
CA VAL A 610 17.45 27.24 -7.13
C VAL A 610 18.09 28.46 -6.49
N GLY A 611 18.79 28.25 -5.38
CA GLY A 611 19.43 29.32 -4.65
C GLY A 611 20.25 28.83 -3.48
N GLU A 612 20.72 29.77 -2.67
CA GLU A 612 21.36 29.47 -1.40
C GLU A 612 20.97 30.47 -0.32
N LEU A 613 20.98 30.01 0.93
CA LEU A 613 20.66 30.82 2.10
C LEU A 613 21.64 30.54 3.23
N ILE A 614 21.83 31.55 4.08
CA ILE A 614 22.67 31.49 5.27
C ILE A 614 21.83 31.72 6.53
N ASN A 615 22.16 31.00 7.59
CA ASN A 615 21.71 31.34 8.94
C ASN A 615 22.62 32.43 9.52
N THR A 616 22.14 33.67 9.58
CA THR A 616 22.92 34.77 10.16
C THR A 616 22.84 34.80 11.68
N ASP A 617 22.04 33.94 12.31
CA ASP A 617 21.93 33.88 13.75
C ASP A 617 23.10 33.13 14.41
N VAL A 618 23.18 33.25 15.74
CA VAL A 618 24.06 32.46 16.63
C VAL A 618 23.43 31.14 17.05
N ASP A 619 22.13 30.97 16.80
CA ASP A 619 21.38 29.76 17.11
C ASP A 619 21.10 28.92 15.84
N PRO A 620 21.14 27.59 15.94
CA PRO A 620 20.78 26.67 14.85
C PRO A 620 19.30 26.79 14.44
N ALA A 621 19.04 26.59 13.14
CA ALA A 621 17.75 26.83 12.51
C ALA A 621 17.16 25.59 11.83
N ASP A 622 15.86 25.40 11.99
CA ASP A 622 15.02 24.48 11.25
C ASP A 622 14.27 25.20 10.14
N LEU A 623 14.65 24.96 8.89
CA LEU A 623 14.27 25.72 7.72
C LEU A 623 13.04 25.17 7.01
N THR A 624 12.18 26.09 6.61
CA THR A 624 11.19 25.89 5.55
C THR A 624 11.39 26.99 4.52
N VAL A 625 11.76 26.59 3.30
CA VAL A 625 11.91 27.49 2.15
C VAL A 625 10.79 27.18 1.17
N THR A 626 9.98 28.18 0.86
CA THR A 626 8.80 28.07 -0.01
C THR A 626 8.98 29.00 -1.19
N SER A 627 8.59 28.58 -2.38
CA SER A 627 8.54 29.47 -3.54
C SER A 627 7.17 29.48 -4.19
N TYR A 628 6.76 30.67 -4.62
CA TYR A 628 5.51 30.95 -5.32
C TYR A 628 5.83 31.39 -6.75
N LEU A 629 5.07 30.89 -7.72
CA LEU A 629 5.12 31.35 -9.11
C LEU A 629 3.89 32.21 -9.39
N PHE A 630 4.06 33.33 -10.10
CA PHE A 630 3.00 34.28 -10.41
C PHE A 630 2.85 34.52 -11.91
N ASP A 631 1.62 34.83 -12.34
CA ASP A 631 1.34 35.35 -13.68
C ASP A 631 1.54 36.87 -13.76
N GLU A 632 1.31 37.45 -14.94
CA GLU A 632 1.44 38.91 -15.19
C GLU A 632 0.45 39.74 -14.35
N ASP A 633 -0.69 39.17 -13.96
CA ASP A 633 -1.72 39.80 -13.14
C ASP A 633 -1.45 39.64 -11.62
N ASN A 634 -0.29 39.10 -11.25
CA ASN A 634 0.13 38.81 -9.88
C ASN A 634 -0.76 37.78 -9.15
N ASN A 635 -1.40 36.87 -9.88
CA ASN A 635 -2.08 35.71 -9.30
C ASN A 635 -1.08 34.56 -9.12
N ALA A 636 -1.12 33.92 -7.94
CA ALA A 636 -0.29 32.75 -7.68
C ALA A 636 -0.73 31.55 -8.55
N LEU A 637 0.16 31.09 -9.41
CA LEU A 637 0.00 29.91 -10.26
C LEU A 637 0.12 28.62 -9.44
N THR A 638 1.18 28.52 -8.64
CA THR A 638 1.47 27.38 -7.79
C THR A 638 2.53 27.73 -6.74
N TRP A 639 2.68 26.89 -5.72
CA TRP A 639 3.70 27.06 -4.68
C TRP A 639 4.14 25.72 -4.10
N TYR A 640 5.42 25.61 -3.78
CA TYR A 640 6.04 24.39 -3.24
C TYR A 640 7.14 24.73 -2.23
N ASN A 641 7.44 23.76 -1.36
CA ASN A 641 8.55 23.84 -0.42
C ASN A 641 9.78 23.11 -0.98
N ALA A 642 10.97 23.53 -0.57
CA ALA A 642 12.19 22.76 -0.77
C ALA A 642 12.05 21.44 0.00
N GLN A 643 12.23 20.32 -0.71
CA GLN A 643 12.01 19.00 -0.14
C GLN A 643 13.32 18.27 0.15
N TYR A 644 14.08 17.87 -0.87
CA TYR A 644 15.29 17.07 -0.69
C TYR A 644 16.56 17.88 -0.87
N ALA A 645 16.63 18.71 -1.90
CA ALA A 645 17.83 19.43 -2.26
C ALA A 645 18.06 20.67 -1.37
N ILE A 646 18.08 20.47 -0.05
CA ILE A 646 18.32 21.44 1.01
C ILE A 646 18.75 20.70 2.29
N ILE A 647 19.54 21.35 3.13
CA ILE A 647 19.75 20.93 4.51
C ILE A 647 18.71 21.65 5.38
N HIS A 648 17.71 20.94 5.88
CA HIS A 648 16.66 21.59 6.69
C HIS A 648 17.16 22.07 8.05
N LYS A 649 18.15 21.41 8.65
CA LYS A 649 18.65 21.75 9.99
C LYS A 649 20.05 22.33 9.86
N ILE A 650 20.19 23.65 9.88
CA ILE A 650 21.48 24.31 9.67
C ILE A 650 22.05 24.91 10.95
N LEU A 651 23.36 24.86 11.06
CA LEU A 651 24.16 25.42 12.15
C LEU A 651 24.21 26.96 12.06
N PRO A 652 24.61 27.65 13.14
CA PRO A 652 24.90 29.08 13.11
C PRO A 652 25.94 29.41 12.01
N LYS A 653 25.68 30.43 11.20
CA LYS A 653 26.53 30.86 10.08
C LYS A 653 26.79 29.79 9.01
N GLU A 654 26.09 28.66 9.04
CA GLU A 654 26.14 27.64 7.98
C GLU A 654 25.25 28.07 6.81
N VAL A 655 25.67 27.64 5.62
CA VAL A 655 25.02 27.99 4.36
C VAL A 655 24.55 26.70 3.73
N THR A 656 23.31 26.70 3.25
CA THR A 656 22.74 25.59 2.52
C THR A 656 22.27 26.05 1.15
N PRO A 657 22.52 25.26 0.09
CA PRO A 657 21.76 25.44 -1.14
C PRO A 657 20.30 25.03 -0.90
N PHE A 658 19.42 25.49 -1.78
CA PHE A 658 18.07 24.97 -1.90
C PHE A 658 17.68 24.81 -3.36
N ARG A 659 16.95 23.74 -3.68
CA ARG A 659 16.21 23.60 -4.94
C ARG A 659 14.77 23.23 -4.61
N ILE A 660 13.86 24.04 -5.12
CA ILE A 660 12.41 23.87 -5.01
C ILE A 660 11.92 23.40 -6.36
N ASP A 661 11.49 22.16 -6.41
CA ASP A 661 11.00 21.56 -7.64
C ASP A 661 9.48 21.71 -7.72
N PHE A 662 8.97 22.27 -8.81
CA PHE A 662 7.53 22.45 -9.01
C PHE A 662 6.95 21.23 -9.72
N GLU A 663 6.09 20.50 -9.03
CA GLU A 663 5.47 19.29 -9.56
C GLU A 663 3.96 19.40 -9.65
N GLY A 664 3.36 18.78 -10.67
CA GLY A 664 1.92 18.60 -10.78
C GLY A 664 1.45 17.39 -9.98
N VAL A 665 0.15 17.33 -9.72
CA VAL A 665 -0.44 16.14 -9.13
C VAL A 665 -0.51 15.04 -10.21
N ALA A 666 0.23 13.95 -9.99
CA ALA A 666 0.39 12.85 -10.94
C ALA A 666 -0.95 12.28 -11.40
N GLY A 667 -1.27 12.39 -12.70
CA GLY A 667 -2.52 11.88 -13.29
C GLY A 667 -3.66 12.91 -13.45
N MET A 668 -3.40 14.21 -13.26
CA MET A 668 -4.39 15.28 -13.54
C MET A 668 -4.60 15.64 -15.03
N ARG A 669 -3.75 15.19 -15.96
CA ARG A 669 -3.99 15.36 -17.41
C ARG A 669 -5.07 14.38 -17.86
N ILE A 670 -6.33 14.81 -17.79
CA ILE A 670 -7.53 14.02 -18.15
C ILE A 670 -7.52 13.60 -19.64
N GLU A 671 -6.78 14.31 -20.49
CA GLU A 671 -6.83 14.19 -21.96
C GLU A 671 -6.01 13.04 -22.55
N GLU A 672 -5.05 12.47 -21.82
CA GLU A 672 -4.18 11.36 -22.28
C GLU A 672 -4.63 9.98 -21.78
N ARG A 673 -5.91 9.84 -21.41
CA ARG A 673 -6.49 8.56 -20.95
C ARG A 673 -6.69 7.59 -22.11
N GLN A 674 -5.63 6.89 -22.55
CA GLN A 674 -5.80 5.64 -23.29
C GLN A 674 -6.06 4.46 -22.32
N PRO A 675 -7.11 3.65 -22.54
CA PRO A 675 -7.36 2.47 -21.73
C PRO A 675 -6.36 1.36 -22.11
N GLY A 676 -5.39 1.07 -21.24
CA GLY A 676 -4.51 -0.09 -21.36
C GLY A 676 -3.01 0.16 -21.43
N ALA A 677 -2.54 1.41 -21.30
CA ALA A 677 -1.11 1.72 -21.25
C ALA A 677 -0.81 2.72 -20.13
N LEU A 678 -0.45 2.21 -18.96
CA LEU A 678 0.21 2.96 -17.90
C LEU A 678 1.34 2.06 -17.40
N GLU A 679 2.41 1.93 -18.20
CA GLU A 679 3.71 1.67 -17.58
C GLU A 679 4.07 2.94 -16.83
N PHE A 680 3.89 2.88 -15.50
CA PHE A 680 4.30 3.93 -14.60
C PHE A 680 5.84 3.95 -14.57
N ASP A 681 6.44 5.07 -14.94
CA ASP A 681 7.87 5.28 -14.75
C ASP A 681 8.10 5.94 -13.37
N PRO A 682 8.87 5.30 -12.46
CA PRO A 682 9.26 5.86 -11.16
C PRO A 682 9.83 7.26 -11.19
N ASN A 683 10.45 7.64 -12.31
CA ASN A 683 11.07 8.94 -12.50
C ASN A 683 10.20 9.88 -13.35
N ALA A 684 8.97 9.48 -13.73
CA ALA A 684 8.09 10.31 -14.53
C ALA A 684 7.62 11.52 -13.74
N PHE A 685 8.17 12.67 -14.12
CA PHE A 685 7.71 13.97 -13.69
C PHE A 685 6.32 14.26 -14.26
N THR A 686 5.39 14.69 -13.40
CA THR A 686 4.14 15.30 -13.87
C THR A 686 4.30 16.81 -13.85
N PRO A 687 4.24 17.52 -14.99
CA PRO A 687 4.34 18.96 -15.00
C PRO A 687 3.15 19.61 -14.28
N PRO A 688 3.38 20.70 -13.52
CA PRO A 688 2.28 21.49 -12.95
C PRO A 688 1.38 22.06 -14.06
N ASP A 689 0.08 22.16 -13.78
CA ASP A 689 -0.90 22.77 -14.70
C ASP A 689 -0.73 24.30 -14.71
N ILE A 690 0.28 24.77 -15.43
CA ILE A 690 0.60 26.19 -15.61
C ILE A 690 -0.07 26.66 -16.90
N ARG A 691 -1.18 27.40 -16.76
CA ARG A 691 -2.01 27.85 -17.89
C ARG A 691 -1.66 29.24 -18.41
N ALA A 692 -0.80 29.95 -17.71
CA ALA A 692 -0.32 31.29 -18.07
C ALA A 692 1.21 31.33 -17.95
N PRO A 693 1.91 32.17 -18.73
CA PRO A 693 3.35 32.33 -18.60
C PRO A 693 3.73 32.80 -17.19
N ILE A 694 4.88 32.34 -16.70
CA ILE A 694 5.42 32.76 -15.40
C ILE A 694 6.05 34.13 -15.58
N ALA A 695 5.52 35.14 -14.90
CA ALA A 695 6.01 36.51 -14.98
C ALA A 695 6.98 36.87 -13.84
N ASN A 696 6.75 36.31 -12.64
CA ASN A 696 7.58 36.52 -11.46
C ASN A 696 7.60 35.26 -10.57
N PHE A 697 8.60 35.18 -9.70
CA PHE A 697 8.63 34.22 -8.61
C PHE A 697 9.05 34.89 -7.30
N GLU A 698 8.50 34.39 -6.20
CA GLU A 698 8.85 34.82 -4.85
C GLU A 698 9.44 33.65 -4.07
N VAL A 699 10.42 33.92 -3.20
CA VAL A 699 11.00 32.92 -2.28
C VAL A 699 10.88 33.40 -0.85
N TYR A 700 10.27 32.57 -0.01
CA TYR A 700 10.09 32.82 1.42
C TYR A 700 10.92 31.84 2.22
N ALA A 701 11.82 32.33 3.07
CA ALA A 701 12.55 31.52 4.03
C ALA A 701 12.04 31.79 5.44
N LYS A 702 11.68 30.71 6.16
CA LYS A 702 11.27 30.74 7.56
C LYS A 702 12.09 29.74 8.36
N ALA A 703 12.38 30.09 9.61
CA ALA A 703 13.09 29.22 10.54
C ALA A 703 12.42 29.15 11.92
N LEU A 704 12.68 28.04 12.60
CA LEU A 704 12.52 27.89 14.05
C LEU A 704 13.85 27.48 14.68
N VAL A 705 14.16 27.96 15.89
CA VAL A 705 15.33 27.47 16.64
C VAL A 705 15.21 25.96 16.88
N THR A 706 16.29 25.20 16.64
CA THR A 706 16.28 23.73 16.82
C THR A 706 17.57 23.20 17.42
N GLY A 707 17.48 22.27 18.37
CA GLY A 707 18.64 21.53 18.91
C GLY A 707 18.79 20.11 18.34
N ARG A 708 18.04 19.78 17.29
CA ARG A 708 17.87 18.40 16.80
C ARG A 708 18.58 18.19 15.47
N ASP A 709 19.14 16.99 15.28
CA ASP A 709 19.67 16.53 13.99
C ASP A 709 20.79 17.42 13.38
N LEU A 710 21.58 18.08 14.25
CA LEU A 710 22.64 19.03 13.88
C LEU A 710 24.03 18.39 13.66
N TYR A 711 24.11 17.07 13.61
CA TYR A 711 25.40 16.37 13.52
C TYR A 711 26.06 16.57 12.14
N ARG A 712 27.37 16.87 12.15
CA ARG A 712 28.23 17.03 10.96
C ARG A 712 29.52 16.21 11.13
N GLY A 713 29.45 14.92 10.82
CA GLY A 713 30.58 14.00 10.97
C GLY A 713 31.33 13.66 9.68
N VAL A 714 30.70 13.90 8.52
CA VAL A 714 31.23 13.49 7.22
C VAL A 714 31.83 14.69 6.51
N GLY A 715 33.09 14.56 6.10
CA GLY A 715 33.78 15.49 5.20
C GLY A 715 33.92 14.92 3.80
N VAL A 716 34.32 15.79 2.87
CA VAL A 716 34.61 15.45 1.47
C VAL A 716 36.09 15.72 1.20
N GLN A 717 36.77 14.81 0.50
CA GLN A 717 38.16 14.97 0.07
C GLN A 717 38.38 14.39 -1.32
N ASP A 718 39.55 14.69 -1.92
CA ASP A 718 40.00 14.16 -3.22
C ASP A 718 38.96 14.31 -4.35
N VAL A 719 38.28 15.45 -4.38
CA VAL A 719 37.25 15.74 -5.38
C VAL A 719 37.90 16.05 -6.74
N GLN A 720 37.45 15.35 -7.77
CA GLN A 720 37.89 15.52 -9.15
C GLN A 720 36.73 15.37 -10.13
N VAL A 721 36.80 16.11 -11.24
CA VAL A 721 35.88 15.93 -12.37
C VAL A 721 36.56 15.03 -13.39
N VAL A 722 35.86 13.96 -13.79
CA VAL A 722 36.34 12.98 -14.77
C VAL A 722 35.34 12.90 -15.91
N GLN A 723 35.83 12.72 -17.14
CA GLN A 723 34.99 12.47 -18.31
C GLN A 723 34.98 10.96 -18.60
N GLU A 724 33.81 10.35 -18.60
CA GLU A 724 33.59 8.92 -18.89
C GLU A 724 32.41 8.78 -19.84
N ASP A 725 32.57 8.00 -20.92
CA ASP A 725 31.55 7.79 -21.95
C ASP A 725 30.92 9.08 -22.53
N GLY A 726 31.69 10.17 -22.57
CA GLY A 726 31.25 11.47 -23.11
C GLY A 726 30.47 12.36 -22.12
N ALA A 727 30.21 11.89 -20.90
CA ALA A 727 29.60 12.66 -19.83
C ALA A 727 30.61 13.03 -18.75
N TYR A 728 30.41 14.18 -18.09
CA TYR A 728 31.23 14.59 -16.95
C TYR A 728 30.64 14.03 -15.65
N ARG A 729 31.52 13.52 -14.79
CA ARG A 729 31.19 12.91 -13.51
C ARG A 729 32.06 13.50 -12.42
N LEU A 730 31.48 13.72 -11.24
CA LEU A 730 32.19 14.15 -10.05
C LEU A 730 32.55 12.92 -9.21
N GLN A 731 33.84 12.69 -9.02
CA GLN A 731 34.37 11.62 -8.18
C GLN A 731 35.07 12.20 -6.97
N GLY A 732 35.01 11.50 -5.84
CA GLY A 732 35.76 11.87 -4.65
C GLY A 732 35.58 10.85 -3.52
N GLU A 733 36.11 11.18 -2.34
CA GLU A 733 35.97 10.34 -1.15
C GLU A 733 35.22 11.09 -0.04
N LEU A 734 34.22 10.43 0.54
CA LEU A 734 33.58 10.82 1.78
C LEU A 734 34.35 10.22 2.94
N ILE A 735 34.69 11.01 3.95
CA ILE A 735 35.39 10.55 5.15
C ILE A 735 34.54 10.84 6.39
N ASN A 736 34.23 9.81 7.18
CA ASN A 736 33.55 10.02 8.46
C ASN A 736 34.58 10.22 9.57
N ASN A 737 34.79 11.49 9.92
CA ASN A 737 35.67 11.91 11.02
C ASN A 737 34.94 12.00 12.36
N GLY A 738 33.62 11.82 12.36
CA GLY A 738 32.81 11.94 13.54
C GLY A 738 32.57 10.62 14.27
N THR A 739 31.98 10.72 15.47
CA THR A 739 31.76 9.59 16.40
C THR A 739 30.55 8.72 16.08
N LEU A 740 29.64 9.20 15.23
CA LEU A 740 28.43 8.49 14.80
C LEU A 740 28.57 7.98 13.37
N GLU A 741 27.96 6.83 13.09
CA GLU A 741 27.83 6.29 11.74
C GLU A 741 26.90 7.19 10.89
N ALA A 742 27.38 7.57 9.72
CA ALA A 742 26.56 8.23 8.71
C ALA A 742 25.75 7.17 7.99
N THR A 743 24.54 6.91 8.47
CA THR A 743 23.69 5.81 7.98
C THR A 743 23.26 6.03 6.54
N ILE A 744 22.83 7.24 6.19
CA ILE A 744 22.52 7.61 4.79
C ILE A 744 23.19 8.95 4.51
N PRO A 745 24.40 8.95 3.92
CA PRO A 745 25.03 10.16 3.43
C PRO A 745 24.22 10.76 2.26
N HIS A 746 24.07 12.08 2.27
CA HIS A 746 23.38 12.85 1.26
C HIS A 746 24.28 13.99 0.79
N LEU A 747 24.68 13.93 -0.47
CA LEU A 747 25.51 14.92 -1.12
C LEU A 747 24.61 15.96 -1.81
N LEU A 748 24.95 17.23 -1.63
CA LEU A 748 24.41 18.37 -2.36
C LEU A 748 25.56 19.00 -3.15
N ILE A 749 25.43 19.08 -4.47
CA ILE A 749 26.42 19.67 -5.35
C ILE A 749 25.83 20.95 -5.92
N THR A 750 26.40 22.08 -5.52
CA THR A 750 25.96 23.41 -5.94
C THR A 750 26.89 23.93 -7.03
N TYR A 751 26.33 24.32 -8.17
CA TYR A 751 27.08 24.89 -9.29
C TYR A 751 26.86 26.39 -9.36
N TYR A 752 27.95 27.15 -9.59
CA TYR A 752 27.94 28.61 -9.56
C TYR A 752 28.38 29.22 -10.89
N ASP A 753 27.86 30.42 -11.17
CA ASP A 753 28.35 31.28 -12.25
C ASP A 753 29.52 32.17 -11.79
N GLU A 754 30.04 32.99 -12.71
CA GLU A 754 31.15 33.93 -12.46
C GLU A 754 30.81 35.00 -11.40
N ARG A 755 29.52 35.23 -11.14
CA ARG A 755 29.03 36.17 -10.11
C ARG A 755 28.75 35.48 -8.79
N ASN A 756 29.18 34.23 -8.63
CA ASN A 756 28.93 33.41 -7.44
C ASN A 756 27.43 33.18 -7.14
N GLN A 757 26.55 33.25 -8.15
CA GLN A 757 25.15 32.92 -7.99
C GLN A 757 24.90 31.44 -8.34
N VAL A 758 23.99 30.81 -7.62
CA VAL A 758 23.65 29.40 -7.85
C VAL A 758 22.98 29.26 -9.22
N VAL A 759 23.51 28.37 -10.06
CA VAL A 759 22.95 28.01 -11.38
C VAL A 759 22.09 26.75 -11.26
N TRP A 760 22.59 25.75 -10.54
CA TRP A 760 21.89 24.48 -10.34
C TRP A 760 22.34 23.80 -9.03
N VAL A 761 21.49 22.89 -8.52
CA VAL A 761 21.79 22.06 -7.35
C VAL A 761 21.44 20.62 -7.69
N ASP A 762 22.46 19.77 -7.77
CA ASP A 762 22.30 18.31 -7.82
C ASP A 762 22.31 17.72 -6.41
N HIS A 763 21.66 16.56 -6.24
CA HIS A 763 21.67 15.86 -4.97
C HIS A 763 21.67 14.34 -5.14
N PHE A 764 22.41 13.63 -4.29
CA PHE A 764 22.59 12.18 -4.39
C PHE A 764 22.68 11.52 -3.02
N TYR A 765 21.99 10.40 -2.85
CA TYR A 765 22.10 9.55 -1.67
C TYR A 765 23.12 8.43 -1.89
N GLN A 766 23.95 8.16 -0.89
CA GLN A 766 24.79 6.96 -0.89
C GLN A 766 24.01 5.75 -0.35
N SER A 767 24.17 4.61 -1.02
CA SER A 767 23.45 3.38 -0.69
C SER A 767 23.96 2.68 0.58
N GLU A 768 25.25 2.84 0.85
CA GLU A 768 25.94 2.24 2.01
C GLU A 768 26.22 3.30 3.08
N SER A 769 26.32 2.85 4.33
CA SER A 769 26.67 3.72 5.45
C SER A 769 28.18 3.91 5.60
N ILE A 770 28.59 5.06 6.13
CA ILE A 770 29.99 5.36 6.43
C ILE A 770 30.18 5.30 7.94
N ARG A 771 30.81 4.22 8.41
CA ARG A 771 31.20 4.07 9.82
C ARG A 771 32.31 5.08 10.20
N PRO A 772 32.46 5.41 11.49
CA PRO A 772 33.54 6.25 11.96
C PRO A 772 34.93 5.79 11.49
N GLN A 773 35.79 6.75 11.13
CA GLN A 773 37.15 6.53 10.61
C GLN A 773 37.20 5.66 9.34
N ARG A 774 36.13 5.70 8.53
CA ARG A 774 36.08 5.05 7.22
C ARG A 774 35.87 6.06 6.12
N THR A 775 36.36 5.67 4.95
CA THR A 775 36.12 6.39 3.71
C THR A 775 35.20 5.58 2.81
N GLN A 776 34.42 6.30 1.99
CA GLN A 776 33.60 5.74 0.94
C GLN A 776 33.75 6.60 -0.29
N ARG A 777 33.99 5.98 -1.45
CA ARG A 777 34.04 6.71 -2.72
C ARG A 777 32.64 7.03 -3.19
N PHE A 778 32.47 8.23 -3.76
CA PHE A 778 31.28 8.58 -4.50
C PHE A 778 31.64 8.87 -5.96
N ASP A 779 30.70 8.57 -6.84
CA ASP A 779 30.79 8.85 -8.27
C ASP A 779 29.39 9.22 -8.75
N VAL A 780 29.21 10.49 -9.13
CA VAL A 780 27.90 11.05 -9.49
C VAL A 780 27.98 11.84 -10.80
N PRO A 781 26.93 11.79 -11.65
CA PRO A 781 26.89 12.58 -12.87
C PRO A 781 26.78 14.07 -12.55
N ILE A 782 27.38 14.91 -13.40
CA ILE A 782 27.22 16.37 -13.35
C ILE A 782 26.17 16.76 -14.39
N THR A 783 25.15 17.51 -13.98
CA THR A 783 24.21 18.14 -14.93
C THR A 783 24.94 19.27 -15.68
N PRO A 784 25.07 19.23 -17.01
CA PRO A 784 25.71 20.32 -17.77
C PRO A 784 24.90 21.63 -17.71
N ALA A 785 25.57 22.79 -17.70
CA ALA A 785 24.87 24.07 -17.71
C ALA A 785 24.01 24.29 -18.96
N ALA A 786 24.36 23.64 -20.07
CA ALA A 786 23.58 23.68 -21.32
C ALA A 786 22.17 23.08 -21.17
N ASP A 787 21.97 22.17 -20.22
CA ASP A 787 20.67 21.56 -19.93
C ASP A 787 19.84 22.42 -18.95
N VAL A 788 20.43 23.48 -18.40
CA VAL A 788 19.79 24.41 -17.45
C VAL A 788 19.35 25.68 -18.19
N GLU A 789 18.07 25.73 -18.55
CA GLU A 789 17.47 26.92 -19.14
C GLU A 789 17.08 27.91 -18.04
N THR A 790 17.72 29.07 -17.98
CA THR A 790 17.30 30.13 -17.06
C THR A 790 16.06 30.85 -17.58
N ILE A 791 14.99 30.85 -16.80
CA ILE A 791 13.72 31.53 -17.13
C ILE A 791 13.71 32.94 -16.55
N LEU A 792 14.06 33.08 -15.26
CA LEU A 792 14.18 34.37 -14.58
C LEU A 792 15.42 34.37 -13.69
N ASP A 793 16.33 35.32 -13.95
CA ASP A 793 17.58 35.49 -13.18
C ASP A 793 17.38 36.10 -11.79
N LYS A 794 16.26 36.79 -11.57
CA LYS A 794 15.96 37.46 -10.30
C LYS A 794 14.46 37.39 -10.01
N GLY A 795 14.13 37.10 -8.76
CA GLY A 795 12.78 37.17 -8.21
C GLY A 795 12.80 37.92 -6.88
N ASP A 796 11.64 38.03 -6.24
CA ASP A 796 11.53 38.67 -4.94
C ASP A 796 11.87 37.67 -3.82
N ILE A 797 12.72 38.10 -2.89
CA ILE A 797 13.22 37.26 -1.80
C ILE A 797 12.76 37.84 -0.46
N PHE A 798 12.20 36.98 0.38
CA PHE A 798 11.64 37.34 1.66
C PHE A 798 12.24 36.45 2.75
N ALA A 799 13.08 37.06 3.59
CA ALA A 799 13.60 36.48 4.81
C ALA A 799 13.43 37.49 5.97
N ASN A 800 13.62 37.05 7.21
CA ASN A 800 13.40 37.89 8.39
C ASN A 800 14.55 38.86 8.73
N ILE A 801 15.67 38.81 8.02
CA ILE A 801 16.79 39.74 8.23
C ILE A 801 16.43 41.18 7.85
N LEU A 802 16.78 42.13 8.71
CA LEU A 802 16.51 43.56 8.49
C LEU A 802 17.63 44.28 7.73
N ARG A 803 18.86 43.75 7.77
CA ARG A 803 20.03 44.30 7.11
C ARG A 803 20.94 43.17 6.65
N GLU A 804 21.27 43.14 5.37
CA GLU A 804 22.20 42.15 4.79
C GLU A 804 23.54 42.16 5.55
N GLU A 805 23.93 40.99 6.07
CA GLU A 805 25.22 40.82 6.77
C GLU A 805 26.31 40.29 5.84
N THR A 806 25.94 39.50 4.84
CA THR A 806 26.87 38.79 3.95
C THR A 806 26.57 39.13 2.49
N SER A 807 27.62 39.39 1.70
CA SER A 807 27.50 39.54 0.24
C SER A 807 27.70 38.21 -0.47
N PHE A 808 26.96 37.96 -1.56
CA PHE A 808 27.17 36.80 -2.44
C PHE A 808 28.52 36.85 -3.18
N GLU A 809 29.12 38.04 -3.30
CA GLU A 809 30.46 38.25 -3.88
C GLU A 809 31.61 37.94 -2.92
N ALA A 810 31.32 37.64 -1.64
CA ALA A 810 32.37 37.24 -0.71
C ALA A 810 33.08 35.98 -1.22
N ASP A 811 34.40 35.91 -1.01
CA ASP A 811 35.21 34.75 -1.38
C ASP A 811 35.05 33.65 -0.33
N TRP A 812 34.59 32.47 -0.75
CA TRP A 812 34.23 31.38 0.15
C TRP A 812 35.19 30.23 -0.07
N SER A 813 35.97 29.91 0.96
CA SER A 813 37.01 28.86 0.90
C SER A 813 36.48 27.46 0.57
N GLU A 814 35.17 27.24 0.67
CA GLU A 814 34.51 25.96 0.41
C GLU A 814 34.17 25.73 -1.08
N ARG A 815 34.35 26.75 -1.94
CA ARG A 815 34.10 26.63 -3.38
C ARG A 815 35.36 26.16 -4.11
N ILE A 816 35.20 25.14 -4.94
CA ILE A 816 36.25 24.61 -5.81
C ILE A 816 36.12 25.33 -7.16
N ILE A 817 37.07 26.22 -7.45
CA ILE A 817 37.13 26.90 -8.75
C ILE A 817 37.54 25.86 -9.80
N LEU A 818 36.75 25.75 -10.86
CA LEU A 818 37.04 24.81 -11.93
C LEU A 818 38.19 25.34 -12.80
N PRO A 819 39.09 24.47 -13.29
CA PRO A 819 40.04 24.81 -14.35
C PRO A 819 39.36 25.41 -15.59
N PRO A 820 39.98 26.35 -16.33
CA PRO A 820 39.34 27.04 -17.46
C PRO A 820 38.77 26.11 -18.54
N ASP A 821 39.42 24.99 -18.80
CA ASP A 821 38.97 23.94 -19.73
C ASP A 821 37.66 23.29 -19.27
N LEU A 822 37.51 23.04 -17.97
CA LEU A 822 36.27 22.52 -17.40
C LEU A 822 35.18 23.59 -17.27
N GLN A 823 35.55 24.87 -17.08
CA GLN A 823 34.57 25.96 -17.11
C GLN A 823 33.92 26.08 -18.50
N GLU A 824 34.71 26.03 -19.56
CA GLU A 824 34.21 26.07 -20.94
C GLU A 824 33.35 24.84 -21.27
N ALA A 825 33.76 23.65 -20.79
CA ALA A 825 33.04 22.41 -21.08
C ALA A 825 31.74 22.22 -20.28
N LEU A 826 31.72 22.60 -19.00
CA LEU A 826 30.57 22.44 -18.12
C LEU A 826 29.65 23.65 -18.09
N GLY A 827 30.16 24.84 -18.39
CA GLY A 827 29.46 26.13 -18.28
C GLY A 827 29.29 26.64 -16.85
N TYR A 828 30.10 26.15 -15.90
CA TYR A 828 30.10 26.59 -14.50
C TYR A 828 31.47 27.15 -14.11
N HIS A 829 31.49 28.17 -13.26
CA HIS A 829 32.73 28.78 -12.77
C HIS A 829 33.32 28.03 -11.57
N SER A 830 32.47 27.62 -10.63
CA SER A 830 32.90 26.89 -9.43
C SER A 830 31.82 25.92 -8.92
N ILE A 831 32.24 24.96 -8.08
CA ILE A 831 31.38 23.94 -7.48
C ILE A 831 31.57 23.92 -5.96
N ARG A 832 30.50 23.73 -5.19
CA ARG A 832 30.55 23.38 -3.76
C ARG A 832 29.91 22.01 -3.54
N VAL A 833 30.59 21.15 -2.79
CA VAL A 833 30.06 19.85 -2.36
C VAL A 833 29.77 19.92 -0.87
N THR A 834 28.49 19.87 -0.51
CA THR A 834 28.03 19.85 0.88
C THR A 834 27.48 18.47 1.21
N VAL A 835 27.81 17.94 2.39
CA VAL A 835 27.33 16.61 2.82
C VAL A 835 26.68 16.72 4.18
N HIS A 836 25.49 16.14 4.29
CA HIS A 836 24.89 15.81 5.57
C HIS A 836 24.46 14.35 5.56
N SER A 837 24.13 13.82 6.72
CA SER A 837 23.78 12.40 6.83
C SER A 837 22.65 12.17 7.80
N PHE A 838 21.69 11.35 7.38
CA PHE A 838 20.77 10.75 8.33
C PHE A 838 21.55 9.81 9.26
N VAL A 839 21.38 10.02 10.56
CA VAL A 839 21.89 9.12 11.60
C VAL A 839 20.71 8.31 12.13
N GLY A 840 20.72 7.02 11.80
CA GLY A 840 19.75 6.07 12.29
C GLY A 840 19.78 6.00 13.82
N ALA A 841 18.64 5.69 14.43
CA ALA A 841 18.64 5.37 15.86
C ALA A 841 19.49 4.09 16.04
N SER A 842 20.64 4.21 16.68
CA SER A 842 21.41 3.05 17.15
C SER A 842 20.48 2.21 18.05
N PHE A 843 20.31 0.93 17.70
CA PHE A 843 19.51 -0.04 18.46
C PHE A 843 19.96 -0.17 19.91
#